data_AF-A0A2V9ASD4-F1
#
_entry.id   AF-A0A2V9ASD4-F1
#
_cell.length_a   1.000
_cell.length_b   1.000
_cell.length_c   1.000
_cell.angle_alpha   90.00
_cell.angle_beta   90.00
_cell.angle_gamma   90.00
#
_symmetry.space_group_name_H-M   'P 1'
#
loop_
_entity.id
_entity.type
_entity.pdbx_description
1 polymer ?
#
loop_
_entity_poly.entity_id
_entity_poly.type
_entity_poly.pdbx_seq_one_letter_code
_entity_poly.pdbx_strand_id
1 'polypeptide(L)'
;MLSTGLDFTRSAGRSFSKGFWIGELQAGQGATGMRIADPVAPHEEEFWMWEAVAHGAREIAIYAWYPMSSGFESNGYGLIHLDGSLTNRSQAAGNVARIIARHGAEILNAKPAPAHAAILYNRLSYMVGGSQPSLSKLGNAERDSLMGLHSAFSAQQIPVDFVHPEDVIHNKLGQYKVLFLPFPVMMSREVAEGVKRYVQSGGTAVAEARLAWNDERGFASEVIPGFGLAEAFGAREKIIHPVDNPLIKTEVLSQLLGLTAPVDVGGEAFEEELEPLSDAQVLARFADGEAALVEKSYGRGKAVLVGSFLAMAYQRRHEEATRRLVTSLAQAAGVASEVDVSGCGTSEMDVRRLVSDQRQIVFVFNHSKELADMTLSLHLPWQLGRARDFDNDGAVEFQSKDGKFLFQKKMPADGIWIFLPGTPVKTCSVRVPPGAPMRKIAMLIVCVLGVAAVTPGSKLAGADEIDARVDAFVQSELQRQRIPGAALGVYRDGRITKAQGYGLAEVEWDAAVTPDTIFQSGSMGKQFTATAVMMLVEEGKVGLEDPIKKYFPYAPEAWNDIKVHNLLSHTSGLGEYETGARTKVGGPFYIRMDFTEDELYKKITEMRMDFKPGEDWSYRNTNYVLLGILIHKVTGKFYGDFLQERIFKPLGMSRTRIISEEDIIPRRAAGYRLVKGELKNQEWVSPTLNSTADGALYFTAEDLQKWDAALYTEKLVKKASLDRMWTVEKLNNGKPNKANYGFGWEINNVNGHRVIEHGGAWQGFTTYIARYLDDRLTVVALTNLDSGHANPKKITSGVAAIYNPALKAPEEKPIADKEPQVTQMVRELLRAIADEKAEPEQFTEELQKKLFPDGMKELGPALKEFGEVKSLELMERTEEGEQRDYRYRATFPEMTMMVSIGLTKDKKVAKLEFSAE
;
A
#
# COMPACT_ATOMS: atom_id res chain seq x y z
N MET A 1 -5.44 -11.51 -30.86
CA MET A 1 -6.26 -10.58 -30.04
C MET A 1 -6.05 -10.80 -28.55
N LEU A 2 -6.15 -12.04 -28.03
CA LEU A 2 -5.96 -12.33 -26.61
C LEU A 2 -4.59 -11.85 -26.08
N SER A 3 -3.49 -12.28 -26.68
CA SER A 3 -2.12 -11.85 -26.34
C SER A 3 -1.95 -10.32 -26.18
N THR A 4 -2.46 -9.52 -27.12
CA THR A 4 -2.43 -8.05 -27.03
C THR A 4 -3.21 -7.54 -25.81
N GLY A 5 -4.40 -8.08 -25.56
CA GLY A 5 -5.22 -7.74 -24.39
C GLY A 5 -4.55 -8.13 -23.07
N LEU A 6 -3.84 -9.26 -23.04
CA LEU A 6 -3.08 -9.72 -21.87
C LEU A 6 -1.89 -8.80 -21.57
N ASP A 7 -1.08 -8.47 -22.59
CA ASP A 7 0.04 -7.53 -22.43
C ASP A 7 -0.46 -6.13 -22.04
N PHE A 8 -1.55 -5.66 -22.64
CA PHE A 8 -2.21 -4.41 -22.26
C PHE A 8 -2.66 -4.45 -20.80
N THR A 9 -3.38 -5.49 -20.38
CA THR A 9 -3.85 -5.65 -18.98
C THR A 9 -2.70 -5.68 -17.99
N ARG A 10 -1.60 -6.35 -18.34
CA ARG A 10 -0.39 -6.41 -17.52
C ARG A 10 0.26 -5.04 -17.32
N SER A 11 0.30 -4.21 -18.36
CA SER A 11 1.21 -3.05 -18.41
C SER A 11 0.53 -1.69 -18.40
N ALA A 12 -0.69 -1.55 -18.94
CA ALA A 12 -1.37 -0.28 -19.19
C ALA A 12 -2.00 0.39 -17.95
N GLY A 13 -1.66 -0.03 -16.72
CA GLY A 13 -2.28 0.48 -15.49
C GLY A 13 -1.39 0.42 -14.25
N ARG A 14 -1.97 0.75 -13.07
CA ARG A 14 -1.27 0.74 -11.75
C ARG A 14 -0.74 -0.63 -11.31
N SER A 15 -1.05 -1.66 -12.09
CA SER A 15 -0.59 -3.04 -11.93
C SER A 15 0.73 -3.31 -12.62
N PHE A 16 1.35 -2.34 -13.29
CA PHE A 16 2.69 -2.49 -13.85
C PHE A 16 3.66 -3.09 -12.81
N SER A 17 4.35 -4.18 -13.17
CA SER A 17 5.20 -5.02 -12.32
C SER A 17 4.52 -5.89 -11.23
N LYS A 18 3.19 -5.78 -11.10
CA LYS A 18 2.30 -6.68 -10.34
C LYS A 18 1.69 -7.70 -11.30
N GLY A 19 1.29 -8.86 -10.79
CA GLY A 19 0.47 -9.78 -11.58
C GLY A 19 -0.95 -9.23 -11.75
N PHE A 20 -1.72 -9.79 -12.68
CA PHE A 20 -3.13 -9.45 -12.90
C PHE A 20 -4.02 -10.69 -12.81
N TRP A 21 -5.33 -10.48 -12.73
CA TRP A 21 -6.33 -11.55 -12.71
C TRP A 21 -7.17 -11.48 -13.98
N ILE A 22 -7.48 -12.64 -14.54
CA ILE A 22 -8.52 -12.76 -15.56
C ILE A 22 -9.83 -12.97 -14.83
N GLY A 23 -10.67 -11.93 -14.78
CA GLY A 23 -11.98 -12.01 -14.13
C GLY A 23 -12.98 -12.86 -14.91
N GLU A 24 -12.86 -12.89 -16.24
CA GLU A 24 -13.71 -13.70 -17.11
C GLU A 24 -12.89 -14.23 -18.30
N LEU A 25 -12.60 -15.53 -18.29
CA LEU A 25 -12.15 -16.27 -19.45
C LEU A 25 -13.35 -17.03 -20.02
N GLN A 26 -13.61 -16.91 -21.31
CA GLN A 26 -14.79 -17.54 -21.91
C GLN A 26 -14.71 -19.07 -21.80
N ALA A 27 -15.66 -19.68 -21.11
CA ALA A 27 -16.00 -21.08 -21.31
C ALA A 27 -17.09 -21.23 -22.36
N GLY A 28 -17.21 -22.43 -22.90
CA GLY A 28 -18.37 -22.87 -23.68
C GLY A 28 -18.77 -21.94 -24.82
N GLN A 29 -19.91 -22.21 -25.44
CA GLN A 29 -20.35 -21.46 -26.60
C GLN A 29 -20.97 -20.12 -26.17
N GLY A 30 -20.39 -18.98 -26.56
CA GLY A 30 -21.00 -17.68 -26.26
C GLY A 30 -22.37 -17.55 -26.92
N ALA A 31 -23.43 -17.33 -26.14
CA ALA A 31 -24.76 -17.07 -26.65
C ALA A 31 -25.35 -15.84 -25.97
N THR A 32 -25.77 -14.85 -26.76
CA THR A 32 -26.38 -13.60 -26.27
C THR A 32 -27.55 -13.24 -27.18
N GLY A 33 -28.77 -13.58 -26.78
CA GLY A 33 -29.96 -13.48 -27.61
C GLY A 33 -29.81 -14.33 -28.88
N MET A 34 -29.79 -13.67 -30.04
CA MET A 34 -29.59 -14.33 -31.35
C MET A 34 -28.13 -14.31 -31.83
N ARG A 35 -27.21 -13.73 -31.06
CA ARG A 35 -25.77 -13.75 -31.36
C ARG A 35 -25.18 -15.03 -30.78
N ILE A 36 -24.81 -15.95 -31.66
CA ILE A 36 -24.22 -17.25 -31.29
C ILE A 36 -22.78 -17.28 -31.81
N ALA A 37 -21.83 -17.47 -30.90
CA ALA A 37 -20.41 -17.65 -31.21
C ALA A 37 -20.09 -19.12 -31.51
N ASP A 38 -18.88 -19.38 -31.99
CA ASP A 38 -18.39 -20.76 -32.14
C ASP A 38 -18.20 -21.43 -30.76
N PRO A 39 -18.41 -22.76 -30.65
CA PRO A 39 -18.16 -23.48 -29.41
C PRO A 39 -16.67 -23.49 -29.04
N VAL A 40 -16.37 -23.32 -27.76
CA VAL A 40 -15.01 -23.47 -27.23
C VAL A 40 -14.63 -24.95 -27.16
N ALA A 41 -13.62 -25.33 -27.93
CA ALA A 41 -13.03 -26.65 -27.94
C ALA A 41 -12.11 -26.86 -26.72
N PRO A 42 -11.86 -28.12 -26.30
CA PRO A 42 -11.00 -28.40 -25.15
C PRO A 42 -9.59 -27.81 -25.29
N HIS A 43 -8.99 -27.88 -26.47
CA HIS A 43 -7.64 -27.36 -26.70
C HIS A 43 -7.58 -25.82 -26.65
N GLU A 44 -8.64 -25.12 -27.06
CA GLU A 44 -8.70 -23.66 -27.01
C GLU A 44 -8.69 -23.18 -25.55
N GLU A 45 -9.44 -23.87 -24.69
CA GLU A 45 -9.46 -23.61 -23.25
C GLU A 45 -8.06 -23.81 -22.63
N GLU A 46 -7.37 -24.91 -22.97
CA GLU A 46 -5.98 -25.15 -22.51
C GLU A 46 -5.04 -24.04 -22.98
N PHE A 47 -5.18 -23.64 -24.25
CA PHE A 47 -4.35 -22.63 -24.89
C PHE A 47 -4.52 -21.27 -24.22
N TRP A 48 -5.75 -20.83 -24.01
CA TRP A 48 -6.02 -19.54 -23.38
C TRP A 48 -5.59 -19.48 -21.92
N MET A 49 -5.76 -20.58 -21.17
CA MET A 49 -5.27 -20.66 -19.79
C MET A 49 -3.75 -20.51 -19.74
N TRP A 50 -3.02 -21.20 -20.63
CA TRP A 50 -1.56 -21.10 -20.68
C TRP A 50 -1.06 -19.76 -21.21
N GLU A 51 -1.72 -19.15 -22.20
CA GLU A 51 -1.42 -17.78 -22.62
C GLU A 51 -1.57 -16.81 -21.45
N ALA A 52 -2.68 -16.87 -20.70
CA ALA A 52 -2.88 -16.00 -19.54
C ALA A 52 -1.73 -16.13 -18.53
N VAL A 53 -1.33 -17.36 -18.18
CA VAL A 53 -0.19 -17.61 -17.29
C VAL A 53 1.11 -17.06 -17.87
N ALA A 54 1.40 -17.31 -19.16
CA ALA A 54 2.63 -16.90 -19.83
C ALA A 54 2.78 -15.38 -19.90
N HIS A 55 1.66 -14.65 -19.95
CA HIS A 55 1.60 -13.20 -19.86
C HIS A 55 1.60 -12.66 -18.42
N GLY A 56 1.61 -13.51 -17.39
CA GLY A 56 1.76 -13.11 -15.99
C GLY A 56 0.46 -13.02 -15.20
N ALA A 57 -0.64 -13.62 -15.69
CA ALA A 57 -1.84 -13.80 -14.89
C ALA A 57 -1.51 -14.60 -13.62
N ARG A 58 -2.17 -14.23 -12.53
CA ARG A 58 -2.05 -14.87 -11.19
C ARG A 58 -3.30 -15.63 -10.80
N GLU A 59 -4.39 -15.37 -11.51
CA GLU A 59 -5.68 -16.00 -11.32
C GLU A 59 -6.41 -16.01 -12.66
N ILE A 60 -7.17 -17.07 -12.91
CA ILE A 60 -8.01 -17.25 -14.09
C ILE A 60 -9.37 -17.73 -13.61
N ALA A 61 -10.36 -16.84 -13.68
CA ALA A 61 -11.76 -17.18 -13.48
C ALA A 61 -12.40 -17.49 -14.84
N ILE A 62 -12.87 -18.73 -14.98
CA ILE A 62 -13.51 -19.19 -16.22
C ILE A 62 -15.02 -18.92 -16.12
N TYR A 63 -15.53 -18.03 -16.98
CA TYR A 63 -16.92 -17.66 -17.05
C TYR A 63 -17.66 -18.56 -18.07
N ALA A 64 -18.53 -19.46 -17.65
CA ALA A 64 -18.96 -19.77 -16.28
C ALA A 64 -18.92 -21.28 -16.03
N TRP A 65 -19.03 -21.71 -14.78
CA TRP A 65 -19.09 -23.12 -14.45
C TRP A 65 -20.35 -23.78 -15.05
N TYR A 66 -21.53 -23.29 -14.70
CA TYR A 66 -22.81 -23.71 -15.27
C TYR A 66 -23.13 -22.90 -16.55
N PRO A 67 -23.70 -23.52 -17.59
CA PRO A 67 -24.34 -22.76 -18.65
C PRO A 67 -25.51 -21.95 -18.09
N MET A 68 -25.75 -20.78 -18.67
CA MET A 68 -26.89 -19.95 -18.27
C MET A 68 -28.19 -20.64 -18.68
N SER A 69 -29.13 -20.82 -17.74
CA SER A 69 -30.41 -21.50 -17.98
C SER A 69 -31.60 -20.55 -18.17
N SER A 70 -31.40 -19.24 -18.00
CA SER A 70 -32.44 -18.22 -18.17
C SER A 70 -31.82 -16.85 -18.52
N GLY A 71 -32.64 -15.92 -19.02
CA GLY A 71 -32.20 -14.59 -19.41
C GLY A 71 -31.63 -14.51 -20.83
N PHE A 72 -31.01 -13.38 -21.17
CA PHE A 72 -30.52 -13.11 -22.53
C PHE A 72 -29.27 -13.94 -22.90
N GLU A 73 -28.61 -14.57 -21.93
CA GLU A 73 -27.47 -15.47 -22.16
C GLU A 73 -27.85 -16.96 -22.12
N SER A 74 -29.16 -17.28 -22.08
CA SER A 74 -29.65 -18.66 -21.97
C SER A 74 -29.01 -19.57 -23.03
N ASN A 75 -28.64 -20.78 -22.60
CA ASN A 75 -27.95 -21.80 -23.40
C ASN A 75 -26.52 -21.43 -23.81
N GLY A 76 -25.98 -20.33 -23.28
CA GLY A 76 -24.61 -19.89 -23.50
C GLY A 76 -23.64 -20.28 -22.39
N TYR A 77 -22.36 -20.27 -22.75
CA TYR A 77 -21.20 -20.45 -21.90
C TYR A 77 -21.17 -21.83 -21.23
N GLY A 78 -20.66 -21.92 -20.00
CA GLY A 78 -20.67 -23.15 -19.20
C GLY A 78 -19.52 -24.12 -19.49
N LEU A 79 -18.74 -24.44 -18.45
CA LEU A 79 -17.77 -25.53 -18.48
C LEU A 79 -18.45 -26.90 -18.46
N ILE A 80 -19.60 -27.05 -17.82
CA ILE A 80 -20.34 -28.31 -17.77
C ILE A 80 -21.59 -28.28 -18.66
N HIS A 81 -22.23 -29.43 -18.85
CA HIS A 81 -23.54 -29.50 -19.51
C HIS A 81 -24.66 -28.99 -18.58
N LEU A 82 -25.82 -28.63 -19.16
CA LEU A 82 -26.99 -28.16 -18.40
C LEU A 82 -27.50 -29.18 -17.35
N ASP A 83 -27.28 -30.47 -17.59
CA ASP A 83 -27.63 -31.56 -16.67
C ASP A 83 -26.59 -31.78 -15.54
N GLY A 84 -25.52 -30.99 -15.53
CA GLY A 84 -24.43 -31.08 -14.55
C GLY A 84 -23.28 -32.02 -14.94
N SER A 85 -23.37 -32.72 -16.08
CA SER A 85 -22.31 -33.63 -16.52
C SER A 85 -21.07 -32.89 -17.06
N LEU A 86 -19.88 -33.46 -16.84
CA LEU A 86 -18.62 -32.87 -17.29
C LEU A 86 -18.50 -32.91 -18.81
N THR A 87 -18.00 -31.83 -19.38
CA THR A 87 -17.64 -31.76 -20.81
C THR A 87 -16.14 -32.05 -21.01
N ASN A 88 -15.72 -32.34 -22.24
CA ASN A 88 -14.30 -32.48 -22.56
C ASN A 88 -13.49 -31.20 -22.23
N ARG A 89 -14.08 -30.00 -22.41
CA ARG A 89 -13.43 -28.73 -22.05
C ARG A 89 -13.23 -28.58 -20.54
N SER A 90 -14.21 -29.00 -19.71
CA SER A 90 -14.05 -28.98 -18.25
C SER A 90 -12.94 -29.92 -17.78
N GLN A 91 -12.77 -31.06 -18.44
CA GLN A 91 -11.69 -32.00 -18.14
C GLN A 91 -10.33 -31.41 -18.54
N ALA A 92 -10.23 -30.82 -19.73
CA ALA A 92 -9.04 -30.13 -20.21
C ALA A 92 -8.62 -28.97 -19.28
N ALA A 93 -9.55 -28.07 -18.94
CA ALA A 93 -9.32 -27.00 -17.96
C ALA A 93 -8.87 -27.54 -16.60
N GLY A 94 -9.51 -28.62 -16.12
CA GLY A 94 -9.12 -29.29 -14.87
C GLY A 94 -7.74 -29.94 -14.93
N ASN A 95 -7.28 -30.41 -16.09
CA ASN A 95 -5.92 -30.92 -16.28
C ASN A 95 -4.91 -29.77 -16.16
N VAL A 96 -5.13 -28.69 -16.88
CA VAL A 96 -4.26 -27.49 -16.84
C VAL A 96 -4.21 -26.91 -15.43
N ALA A 97 -5.36 -26.77 -14.76
CA ALA A 97 -5.43 -26.29 -13.39
C ALA A 97 -4.59 -27.14 -12.41
N ARG A 98 -4.57 -28.48 -12.58
CA ARG A 98 -3.73 -29.37 -11.76
C ARG A 98 -2.24 -29.18 -12.01
N ILE A 99 -1.83 -28.95 -13.26
CA ILE A 99 -0.43 -28.67 -13.61
C ILE A 99 -0.01 -27.31 -13.03
N ILE A 100 -0.83 -26.27 -13.21
CA ILE A 100 -0.60 -24.94 -12.63
C ILE A 100 -0.46 -25.06 -11.10
N ALA A 101 -1.36 -25.78 -10.43
CA ALA A 101 -1.31 -25.97 -8.98
C ALA A 101 -0.01 -26.66 -8.53
N ARG A 102 0.45 -27.69 -9.26
CA ARG A 102 1.70 -28.41 -8.96
C ARG A 102 2.92 -27.47 -9.01
N HIS A 103 2.91 -26.50 -9.92
CA HIS A 103 4.02 -25.56 -10.12
C HIS A 103 3.71 -24.13 -9.63
N GLY A 104 2.68 -23.95 -8.80
CA GLY A 104 2.15 -22.64 -8.43
C GLY A 104 3.22 -21.72 -7.83
N ALA A 105 4.06 -22.23 -6.92
CA ALA A 105 5.15 -21.45 -6.34
C ALA A 105 6.18 -20.98 -7.39
N GLU A 106 6.46 -21.78 -8.41
CA GLU A 106 7.41 -21.39 -9.48
C GLU A 106 6.81 -20.30 -10.37
N ILE A 107 5.54 -20.44 -10.74
CA ILE A 107 4.80 -19.47 -11.56
C ILE A 107 4.62 -18.13 -10.83
N LEU A 108 4.23 -18.16 -9.55
CA LEU A 108 3.95 -16.96 -8.74
C LEU A 108 5.22 -16.13 -8.47
N ASN A 109 6.38 -16.78 -8.37
CA ASN A 109 7.67 -16.13 -8.12
C ASN A 109 8.34 -15.59 -9.41
N ALA A 110 7.85 -15.95 -10.60
CA ALA A 110 8.41 -15.50 -11.87
C ALA A 110 7.55 -14.41 -12.52
N LYS A 111 8.16 -13.47 -13.23
CA LYS A 111 7.48 -12.36 -13.93
C LYS A 111 7.71 -12.44 -15.44
N PRO A 112 6.83 -11.91 -16.29
CA PRO A 112 7.11 -11.81 -17.73
C PRO A 112 8.47 -11.16 -17.99
N ALA A 113 9.18 -11.65 -19.01
CA ALA A 113 10.47 -11.09 -19.40
C ALA A 113 10.37 -9.57 -19.64
N PRO A 114 11.37 -8.78 -19.17
CA PRO A 114 11.30 -7.33 -19.24
C PRO A 114 11.25 -6.85 -20.70
N ALA A 115 10.36 -5.89 -20.98
CA ALA A 115 10.29 -5.23 -22.27
C ALA A 115 11.23 -4.01 -22.31
N HIS A 116 11.89 -3.82 -23.45
CA HIS A 116 12.70 -2.64 -23.74
C HIS A 116 12.04 -1.70 -24.76
N ALA A 117 10.91 -2.10 -25.33
CA ALA A 117 10.05 -1.28 -26.17
C ALA A 117 8.74 -0.98 -25.43
N ALA A 118 8.26 0.26 -25.55
CA ALA A 118 7.01 0.71 -24.96
C ALA A 118 6.07 1.30 -26.03
N ILE A 119 4.77 1.11 -25.84
CA ILE A 119 3.70 1.73 -26.63
C ILE A 119 2.88 2.63 -25.69
N LEU A 120 2.79 3.92 -25.97
CA LEU A 120 1.97 4.83 -25.18
C LEU A 120 0.49 4.53 -25.44
N TYR A 121 -0.24 4.15 -24.40
CA TYR A 121 -1.69 4.13 -24.41
C TYR A 121 -2.22 5.52 -24.05
N ASN A 122 -2.93 6.20 -24.95
CA ASN A 122 -3.41 7.56 -24.73
C ASN A 122 -4.93 7.66 -24.84
N ARG A 123 -5.62 7.56 -23.69
CA ARG A 123 -7.08 7.66 -23.60
C ARG A 123 -7.67 8.93 -24.24
N LEU A 124 -6.93 10.05 -24.28
CA LEU A 124 -7.46 11.29 -24.84
C LEU A 124 -7.65 11.19 -26.36
N SER A 125 -6.85 10.39 -27.04
CA SER A 125 -6.97 10.20 -28.49
C SER A 125 -8.28 9.47 -28.87
N TYR A 126 -8.89 8.71 -27.95
CA TYR A 126 -10.24 8.16 -28.15
C TYR A 126 -11.34 9.24 -28.21
N MET A 127 -11.13 10.40 -27.59
CA MET A 127 -12.15 11.45 -27.53
C MET A 127 -12.30 12.20 -28.86
N VAL A 128 -11.28 12.17 -29.70
CA VAL A 128 -11.24 12.88 -31.00
C VAL A 128 -11.22 11.92 -32.20
N GLY A 129 -11.00 10.62 -31.98
CA GLY A 129 -10.88 9.58 -33.00
C GLY A 129 -12.16 8.86 -33.40
N GLY A 130 -13.30 9.19 -32.79
CA GLY A 130 -14.65 8.77 -33.19
C GLY A 130 -14.82 7.28 -33.51
N SER A 131 -15.12 6.45 -32.51
CA SER A 131 -15.56 5.05 -32.69
C SER A 131 -16.92 4.91 -33.40
N GLN A 132 -17.55 6.01 -33.81
CA GLN A 132 -18.79 6.01 -34.59
C GLN A 132 -18.46 5.84 -36.08
N PRO A 133 -18.84 4.69 -36.69
CA PRO A 133 -18.64 4.46 -38.13
C PRO A 133 -19.33 5.49 -39.02
N SER A 134 -20.31 6.24 -38.48
CA SER A 134 -21.03 7.29 -39.18
C SER A 134 -20.27 8.62 -39.29
N LEU A 135 -19.19 8.83 -38.53
CA LEU A 135 -18.47 10.11 -38.47
C LEU A 135 -17.03 10.05 -39.03
N SER A 136 -16.43 8.86 -39.18
CA SER A 136 -15.13 8.68 -39.82
C SER A 136 -15.05 7.36 -40.59
N LYS A 137 -14.34 7.34 -41.72
CA LYS A 137 -13.95 6.08 -42.41
C LYS A 137 -12.86 5.31 -41.67
N LEU A 138 -12.30 5.90 -40.60
CA LEU A 138 -11.15 5.37 -39.88
C LEU A 138 -11.54 4.30 -38.85
N GLY A 139 -12.82 4.24 -38.43
CA GLY A 139 -13.33 3.15 -37.60
C GLY A 139 -12.56 3.00 -36.29
N ASN A 140 -12.10 1.78 -35.98
CA ASN A 140 -11.32 1.46 -34.77
C ASN A 140 -9.83 1.84 -34.90
N ALA A 141 -9.52 3.00 -35.48
CA ALA A 141 -8.17 3.41 -35.85
C ALA A 141 -7.14 3.39 -34.71
N GLU A 142 -7.50 3.89 -33.53
CA GLU A 142 -6.60 3.85 -32.36
C GLU A 142 -6.27 2.40 -31.99
N ARG A 143 -7.31 1.57 -31.84
CA ARG A 143 -7.17 0.14 -31.50
C ARG A 143 -6.29 -0.56 -32.54
N ASP A 144 -6.56 -0.31 -33.82
CA ASP A 144 -5.81 -0.91 -34.91
C ASP A 144 -4.33 -0.47 -34.88
N SER A 145 -4.04 0.77 -34.50
CA SER A 145 -2.67 1.27 -34.35
C SER A 145 -1.94 0.62 -33.17
N LEU A 146 -2.60 0.48 -32.01
CA LEU A 146 -2.05 -0.25 -30.87
C LEU A 146 -1.76 -1.72 -31.21
N MET A 147 -2.73 -2.39 -31.84
CA MET A 147 -2.61 -3.80 -32.24
C MET A 147 -1.54 -4.01 -33.32
N GLY A 148 -1.39 -3.07 -34.24
CA GLY A 148 -0.37 -3.13 -35.28
C GLY A 148 1.04 -3.10 -34.72
N LEU A 149 1.33 -2.19 -33.77
CA LEU A 149 2.63 -2.17 -33.09
C LEU A 149 2.88 -3.47 -32.32
N HIS A 150 1.91 -3.92 -31.51
CA HIS A 150 2.03 -5.15 -30.73
C HIS A 150 2.29 -6.38 -31.62
N SER A 151 1.56 -6.49 -32.73
CA SER A 151 1.70 -7.59 -33.70
C SER A 151 3.06 -7.55 -34.40
N ALA A 152 3.55 -6.35 -34.76
CA ALA A 152 4.85 -6.20 -35.41
C ALA A 152 6.00 -6.65 -34.51
N PHE A 153 5.95 -6.33 -33.22
CA PHE A 153 6.93 -6.78 -32.23
C PHE A 153 6.80 -8.27 -31.89
N SER A 154 5.58 -8.77 -31.73
CA SER A 154 5.32 -10.18 -31.44
C SER A 154 5.83 -11.09 -32.56
N ALA A 155 5.67 -10.70 -33.83
CA ALA A 155 6.23 -11.40 -34.98
C ALA A 155 7.78 -11.46 -35.00
N GLN A 156 8.46 -10.72 -34.12
CA GLN A 156 9.91 -10.76 -33.92
C GLN A 156 10.31 -11.28 -32.54
N GLN A 157 9.36 -11.83 -31.76
CA GLN A 157 9.58 -12.29 -30.40
C GLN A 157 10.10 -11.18 -29.47
N ILE A 158 9.78 -9.91 -29.77
CA ILE A 158 10.18 -8.75 -28.97
C ILE A 158 9.08 -8.44 -27.94
N PRO A 159 9.36 -8.55 -26.63
CA PRO A 159 8.39 -8.13 -25.61
C PRO A 159 8.15 -6.62 -25.66
N VAL A 160 6.89 -6.24 -25.50
CA VAL A 160 6.47 -4.84 -25.47
C VAL A 160 5.54 -4.59 -24.30
N ASP A 161 5.64 -3.41 -23.70
CA ASP A 161 4.73 -2.94 -22.66
C ASP A 161 3.89 -1.76 -23.18
N PHE A 162 2.61 -1.75 -22.83
CA PHE A 162 1.75 -0.58 -22.98
C PHE A 162 1.94 0.32 -21.76
N VAL A 163 2.28 1.58 -21.99
CA VAL A 163 2.58 2.52 -20.91
C VAL A 163 1.45 3.51 -20.73
N HIS A 164 1.02 3.69 -19.47
CA HIS A 164 -0.01 4.65 -19.11
C HIS A 164 0.54 6.09 -19.11
N PRO A 165 -0.25 7.13 -19.44
CA PRO A 165 0.20 8.52 -19.48
C PRO A 165 0.83 8.99 -18.16
N GLU A 166 0.31 8.53 -17.02
CA GLU A 166 0.88 8.80 -15.68
C GLU A 166 2.33 8.36 -15.54
N ASP A 167 2.75 7.26 -16.16
CA ASP A 167 4.14 6.79 -16.07
C ASP A 167 5.08 7.65 -16.93
N VAL A 168 4.56 8.23 -18.01
CA VAL A 168 5.25 9.26 -18.81
C VAL A 168 5.43 10.54 -17.99
N ILE A 169 4.35 11.02 -17.34
CA ILE A 169 4.36 12.23 -16.51
C ILE A 169 5.38 12.10 -15.37
N HIS A 170 5.38 10.95 -14.68
CA HIS A 170 6.21 10.68 -13.51
C HIS A 170 7.60 10.09 -13.80
N ASN A 171 8.08 10.18 -15.05
CA ASN A 171 9.43 9.76 -15.47
C ASN A 171 9.77 8.28 -15.18
N LYS A 172 8.81 7.36 -15.38
CA LYS A 172 9.02 5.91 -15.16
C LYS A 172 9.40 5.14 -16.41
N LEU A 173 9.87 5.84 -17.44
CA LEU A 173 10.23 5.24 -18.74
C LEU A 173 11.66 4.70 -18.81
N GLY A 174 12.44 4.79 -17.73
CA GLY A 174 13.90 4.58 -17.75
C GLY A 174 14.39 3.20 -18.21
N GLN A 175 13.54 2.17 -18.19
CA GLN A 175 13.90 0.83 -18.70
C GLN A 175 13.71 0.69 -20.22
N TYR A 176 12.89 1.55 -20.83
CA TYR A 176 12.58 1.47 -22.25
C TYR A 176 13.62 2.24 -23.06
N LYS A 177 14.04 1.63 -24.16
CA LYS A 177 14.95 2.24 -25.13
C LYS A 177 14.16 3.03 -26.19
N VAL A 178 12.94 2.59 -26.49
CA VAL A 178 12.04 3.23 -27.44
C VAL A 178 10.62 3.34 -26.90
N LEU A 179 9.99 4.49 -27.12
CA LEU A 179 8.57 4.75 -26.84
C LEU A 179 7.87 5.06 -28.18
N PHE A 180 6.87 4.27 -28.54
CA PHE A 180 5.99 4.54 -29.67
C PHE A 180 4.75 5.30 -29.22
N LEU A 181 4.34 6.29 -30.00
CA LEU A 181 3.15 7.10 -29.80
C LEU A 181 2.20 6.87 -30.98
N PRO A 182 1.41 5.79 -30.96
CA PRO A 182 0.45 5.48 -32.01
C PRO A 182 -0.77 6.39 -31.92
N PHE A 183 -1.34 6.74 -33.07
CA PHE A 183 -2.53 7.58 -33.18
C PHE A 183 -2.61 8.78 -32.19
N PRO A 184 -1.56 9.62 -32.03
CA PRO A 184 -1.43 10.53 -30.90
C PRO A 184 -2.12 11.89 -31.09
N VAL A 185 -3.36 11.89 -31.61
CA VAL A 185 -4.08 13.09 -32.09
C VAL A 185 -4.31 14.14 -30.98
N MET A 186 -4.71 13.70 -29.80
CA MET A 186 -4.98 14.57 -28.65
C MET A 186 -4.13 14.13 -27.48
N MET A 187 -3.40 15.05 -26.86
CA MET A 187 -2.43 14.76 -25.81
C MET A 187 -2.44 15.87 -24.76
N SER A 188 -2.33 15.49 -23.48
CA SER A 188 -2.23 16.50 -22.44
C SER A 188 -0.85 17.17 -22.46
N ARG A 189 -0.80 18.43 -22.02
CA ARG A 189 0.46 19.16 -21.91
C ARG A 189 1.51 18.41 -21.08
N GLU A 190 1.09 17.82 -19.95
CA GLU A 190 2.00 17.11 -19.05
C GLU A 190 2.62 15.85 -19.68
N VAL A 191 1.83 15.13 -20.50
CA VAL A 191 2.32 13.96 -21.25
C VAL A 191 3.32 14.41 -22.31
N ALA A 192 3.01 15.47 -23.07
CA ALA A 192 3.92 16.02 -24.06
C ALA A 192 5.26 16.46 -23.42
N GLU A 193 5.21 17.11 -22.25
CA GLU A 193 6.41 17.43 -21.48
C GLU A 193 7.18 16.18 -21.01
N GLY A 194 6.47 15.13 -20.57
CA GLY A 194 7.10 13.86 -20.19
C GLY A 194 7.79 13.15 -21.36
N VAL A 195 7.19 13.16 -22.55
CA VAL A 195 7.80 12.63 -23.79
C VAL A 195 9.08 13.41 -24.11
N LYS A 196 9.03 14.75 -24.07
CA LYS A 196 10.23 15.57 -24.27
C LYS A 196 11.32 15.25 -23.26
N ARG A 197 10.99 15.14 -21.98
CA ARG A 197 11.95 14.76 -20.91
C ARG A 197 12.59 13.39 -21.16
N TYR A 198 11.80 12.42 -21.60
CA TYR A 198 12.27 11.07 -21.93
C TYR A 198 13.30 11.10 -23.07
N VAL A 199 12.98 11.81 -24.16
CA VAL A 199 13.92 11.97 -25.28
C VAL A 199 15.18 12.72 -24.85
N GLN A 200 15.03 13.86 -24.15
CA GLN A 200 16.16 14.64 -23.63
C GLN A 200 17.11 13.81 -22.77
N SER A 201 16.58 12.84 -22.02
CA SER A 201 17.34 12.00 -21.10
C SER A 201 18.12 10.89 -21.79
N GLY A 202 17.85 10.59 -23.07
CA GLY A 202 18.54 9.56 -23.85
C GLY A 202 17.62 8.53 -24.53
N GLY A 203 16.31 8.61 -24.32
CA GLY A 203 15.35 7.70 -24.95
C GLY A 203 15.08 8.02 -26.42
N THR A 204 14.57 7.04 -27.17
CA THR A 204 14.05 7.25 -28.53
C THR A 204 12.53 7.31 -28.52
N ALA A 205 11.91 8.34 -29.09
CA ALA A 205 10.47 8.43 -29.27
C ALA A 205 10.09 8.34 -30.77
N VAL A 206 9.07 7.56 -31.11
CA VAL A 206 8.54 7.45 -32.48
C VAL A 206 7.06 7.78 -32.45
N ALA A 207 6.65 8.85 -33.12
CA ALA A 207 5.26 9.26 -33.20
C ALA A 207 4.72 9.10 -34.62
N GLU A 208 3.51 8.58 -34.71
CA GLU A 208 2.74 8.62 -35.95
C GLU A 208 2.13 10.01 -36.17
N ALA A 209 1.47 10.17 -37.32
CA ALA A 209 0.93 11.43 -37.77
C ALA A 209 -0.07 12.05 -36.79
N ARG A 210 -0.33 13.36 -36.96
CA ARG A 210 -1.25 14.18 -36.16
C ARG A 210 -0.84 14.32 -34.70
N LEU A 211 0.47 14.26 -34.42
CA LEU A 211 0.99 14.32 -33.07
C LEU A 211 0.56 15.59 -32.33
N ALA A 212 -0.15 15.40 -31.20
CA ALA A 212 -0.51 16.43 -30.24
C ALA A 212 -1.20 17.64 -30.91
N TRP A 213 -2.19 17.36 -31.76
CA TRP A 213 -2.97 18.37 -32.44
C TRP A 213 -3.83 19.18 -31.45
N ASN A 214 -4.50 18.46 -30.53
CA ASN A 214 -5.32 19.05 -29.48
C ASN A 214 -4.73 18.83 -28.07
N ASP A 215 -4.98 19.80 -27.19
CA ASP A 215 -4.75 19.66 -25.74
C ASP A 215 -5.85 18.84 -25.06
N GLU A 216 -5.72 18.59 -23.76
CA GLU A 216 -6.70 17.84 -22.97
C GLU A 216 -8.10 18.47 -22.88
N ARG A 217 -8.25 19.72 -23.31
CA ARG A 217 -9.53 20.47 -23.36
C ARG A 217 -10.15 20.46 -24.77
N GLY A 218 -9.44 19.93 -25.76
CA GLY A 218 -9.87 19.87 -27.15
C GLY A 218 -9.43 21.06 -28.00
N PHE A 219 -8.62 21.99 -27.49
CA PHE A 219 -8.14 23.13 -28.27
C PHE A 219 -6.95 22.74 -29.13
N ALA A 220 -6.98 23.14 -30.40
CA ALA A 220 -5.84 22.96 -31.30
C ALA A 220 -4.65 23.84 -30.87
N SER A 221 -3.44 23.32 -31.01
CA SER A 221 -2.21 24.09 -30.78
C SER A 221 -1.89 25.03 -31.95
N GLU A 222 -1.29 26.19 -31.67
CA GLU A 222 -0.87 27.17 -32.69
C GLU A 222 0.26 26.65 -33.60
N VAL A 223 1.06 25.71 -33.08
CA VAL A 223 2.10 24.99 -33.82
C VAL A 223 1.82 23.51 -33.69
N ILE A 224 1.88 22.78 -34.80
CA ILE A 224 1.68 21.33 -34.85
C ILE A 224 2.99 20.66 -35.31
N PRO A 225 3.49 19.63 -34.60
CA PRO A 225 3.00 19.10 -33.32
C PRO A 225 3.02 20.10 -32.14
N GLY A 226 1.99 20.03 -31.29
CA GLY A 226 1.79 20.95 -30.16
C GLY A 226 2.79 20.85 -29.02
N PHE A 227 2.70 21.80 -28.08
CA PHE A 227 3.45 21.78 -26.80
C PHE A 227 4.99 21.71 -26.93
N GLY A 228 5.53 22.25 -28.03
CA GLY A 228 6.96 22.19 -28.34
C GLY A 228 7.42 20.83 -28.87
N LEU A 229 6.51 19.91 -29.19
CA LEU A 229 6.86 18.64 -29.82
C LEU A 229 7.35 18.83 -31.25
N ALA A 230 6.89 19.86 -31.97
CA ALA A 230 7.49 20.20 -33.28
C ALA A 230 9.01 20.44 -33.20
N GLU A 231 9.49 21.12 -32.15
CA GLU A 231 10.91 21.33 -31.93
C GLU A 231 11.64 20.04 -31.58
N ALA A 232 11.05 19.22 -30.70
CA ALA A 232 11.64 17.97 -30.24
C ALA A 232 11.73 16.91 -31.34
N PHE A 233 10.68 16.79 -32.16
CA PHE A 233 10.58 15.85 -33.28
C PHE A 233 11.16 16.40 -34.59
N GLY A 234 11.47 17.69 -34.64
CA GLY A 234 12.23 18.30 -35.73
C GLY A 234 11.44 18.55 -37.01
N ALA A 235 10.12 18.58 -36.96
CA ALA A 235 9.29 18.99 -38.10
C ALA A 235 7.98 19.62 -37.65
N ARG A 236 7.36 20.38 -38.55
CA ARG A 236 5.98 20.87 -38.42
C ARG A 236 5.09 20.18 -39.44
N GLU A 237 3.80 20.09 -39.12
CA GLU A 237 2.77 19.77 -40.12
C GLU A 237 2.74 20.88 -41.17
N LYS A 238 2.94 20.53 -42.45
CA LYS A 238 2.87 21.47 -43.58
C LYS A 238 1.48 21.46 -44.19
N ILE A 239 1.03 20.28 -44.61
CA ILE A 239 -0.27 20.05 -45.25
C ILE A 239 -0.66 18.59 -45.11
N ILE A 240 -1.97 18.31 -45.16
CA ILE A 240 -2.52 16.95 -45.12
C ILE A 240 -3.29 16.67 -46.41
N HIS A 241 -2.97 15.55 -47.04
CA HIS A 241 -3.69 15.02 -48.19
C HIS A 241 -4.43 13.72 -47.82
N PRO A 242 -5.76 13.64 -48.00
CA PRO A 242 -6.51 12.41 -47.74
C PRO A 242 -6.17 11.37 -48.82
N VAL A 243 -5.37 10.38 -48.44
CA VAL A 243 -4.91 9.28 -49.28
C VAL A 243 -5.10 8.01 -48.47
N ASP A 244 -5.95 7.09 -48.94
CA ASP A 244 -6.32 5.91 -48.13
C ASP A 244 -5.11 4.98 -47.87
N ASN A 245 -4.25 4.80 -48.89
CA ASN A 245 -3.07 3.93 -48.83
C ASN A 245 -1.82 4.68 -49.32
N PRO A 246 -1.30 5.64 -48.54
CA PRO A 246 -0.15 6.44 -48.92
C PRO A 246 1.11 5.60 -49.02
N LEU A 247 2.01 5.97 -49.93
CA LEU A 247 3.25 5.24 -50.19
C LEU A 247 4.44 6.05 -49.66
N ILE A 248 5.12 5.51 -48.66
CA ILE A 248 6.31 6.11 -48.04
C ILE A 248 7.55 5.42 -48.59
N LYS A 249 8.39 6.17 -49.29
CA LYS A 249 9.64 5.70 -49.89
C LYS A 249 10.82 6.09 -49.01
N THR A 250 11.51 5.10 -48.47
CA THR A 250 12.72 5.35 -47.66
C THR A 250 13.87 5.84 -48.55
N GLU A 251 14.50 6.96 -48.22
CA GLU A 251 15.48 7.61 -49.11
C GLU A 251 16.92 7.24 -48.81
N VAL A 252 17.24 6.98 -47.53
CA VAL A 252 18.62 6.91 -47.06
C VAL A 252 18.96 5.51 -46.57
N LEU A 253 20.03 4.94 -47.14
CA LEU A 253 20.86 3.89 -46.52
C LEU A 253 21.44 4.44 -45.22
N SER A 254 20.62 4.57 -44.19
CA SER A 254 21.12 4.86 -42.86
C SER A 254 21.36 3.53 -42.17
N GLN A 255 22.56 3.35 -41.62
CA GLN A 255 22.84 2.29 -40.64
C GLN A 255 21.84 2.32 -39.46
N LEU A 256 21.09 3.43 -39.33
CA LEU A 256 20.07 3.74 -38.34
C LEU A 256 18.69 3.11 -38.60
N LEU A 257 18.40 2.54 -39.77
CA LEU A 257 17.14 1.80 -39.96
C LEU A 257 17.38 0.30 -40.05
N GLY A 258 18.60 -0.22 -39.94
CA GLY A 258 18.86 -1.66 -40.15
C GLY A 258 18.41 -2.21 -41.53
N LEU A 259 17.91 -1.35 -42.42
CA LEU A 259 17.45 -1.68 -43.76
C LEU A 259 18.66 -1.73 -44.68
N THR A 260 18.79 -2.84 -45.42
CA THR A 260 19.90 -3.06 -46.36
C THR A 260 19.65 -2.44 -47.73
N ALA A 261 18.44 -1.94 -48.00
CA ALA A 261 18.03 -1.26 -49.23
C ALA A 261 16.81 -0.36 -48.96
N PRO A 262 16.55 0.66 -49.80
CA PRO A 262 15.27 1.36 -49.83
C PRO A 262 14.09 0.39 -49.96
N VAL A 263 13.06 0.63 -49.16
CA VAL A 263 11.80 -0.10 -49.15
C VAL A 263 10.65 0.90 -49.26
N ASP A 264 9.68 0.54 -50.10
CA ASP A 264 8.39 1.22 -50.19
C ASP A 264 7.46 0.66 -49.12
N VAL A 265 6.90 1.53 -48.30
CA VAL A 265 6.11 1.18 -47.12
C VAL A 265 4.73 1.82 -47.20
N GLY A 266 3.67 1.04 -47.01
CA GLY A 266 2.31 1.57 -46.95
C GLY A 266 2.02 2.26 -45.61
N GLY A 267 1.50 3.48 -45.65
CA GLY A 267 0.84 4.15 -44.52
C GLY A 267 -0.69 4.01 -44.60
N GLU A 268 -1.44 4.79 -43.84
CA GLU A 268 -2.91 4.71 -43.76
C GLU A 268 -3.51 6.11 -43.57
N ALA A 269 -4.72 6.31 -44.10
CA ALA A 269 -5.58 7.49 -43.93
C ALA A 269 -5.17 8.76 -44.67
N PHE A 270 -3.90 9.18 -44.57
CA PHE A 270 -3.42 10.40 -45.21
C PHE A 270 -1.90 10.49 -45.31
N GLU A 271 -1.47 11.40 -46.17
CA GLU A 271 -0.11 11.93 -46.26
C GLU A 271 -0.08 13.27 -45.49
N GLU A 272 0.56 13.27 -44.32
CA GLU A 272 0.92 14.48 -43.58
C GLU A 272 2.33 14.89 -44.00
N GLU A 273 2.40 15.83 -44.95
CA GLU A 273 3.68 16.39 -45.37
C GLU A 273 4.33 17.12 -44.19
N LEU A 274 5.58 16.78 -43.92
CA LEU A 274 6.35 17.35 -42.82
C LEU A 274 7.25 18.46 -43.35
N GLU A 275 7.21 19.65 -42.75
CA GLU A 275 8.20 20.70 -42.95
C GLU A 275 9.35 20.49 -41.94
N PRO A 276 10.52 19.98 -42.36
CA PRO A 276 11.62 19.69 -41.43
C PRO A 276 12.24 20.97 -40.88
N LEU A 277 12.57 20.99 -39.59
CA LEU A 277 13.27 22.08 -38.93
C LEU A 277 14.80 22.01 -39.18
N SER A 278 15.48 23.12 -38.93
CA SER A 278 16.92 23.31 -39.20
C SER A 278 17.80 22.47 -38.26
N ASP A 279 18.08 21.22 -38.61
CA ASP A 279 18.91 20.21 -37.89
C ASP A 279 18.27 18.80 -37.92
N ALA A 280 17.07 18.68 -38.47
CA ALA A 280 16.39 17.40 -38.64
C ALA A 280 16.82 16.70 -39.94
N GLN A 281 16.79 15.37 -39.92
CA GLN A 281 17.11 14.51 -41.05
C GLN A 281 15.83 13.90 -41.64
N VAL A 282 15.62 14.07 -42.95
CA VAL A 282 14.57 13.35 -43.68
C VAL A 282 15.02 11.91 -43.94
N LEU A 283 14.23 10.94 -43.50
CA LEU A 283 14.49 9.51 -43.62
C LEU A 283 13.69 8.87 -44.76
N ALA A 284 12.49 9.40 -45.05
CA ALA A 284 11.61 8.91 -46.10
C ALA A 284 10.72 10.03 -46.65
N ARG A 285 10.20 9.82 -47.85
CA ARG A 285 9.34 10.77 -48.57
C ARG A 285 8.08 10.12 -49.12
N PHE A 286 7.07 10.93 -49.38
CA PHE A 286 5.93 10.53 -50.19
C PHE A 286 6.31 10.48 -51.67
N ALA A 287 5.37 10.03 -52.51
CA ALA A 287 5.60 9.84 -53.94
C ALA A 287 5.89 11.14 -54.70
N ASP A 288 5.45 12.28 -54.16
CA ASP A 288 5.65 13.63 -54.70
C ASP A 288 7.00 14.28 -54.32
N GLY A 289 7.78 13.64 -53.42
CA GLY A 289 9.06 14.17 -52.94
C GLY A 289 8.96 15.03 -51.69
N GLU A 290 7.82 15.08 -51.02
CA GLU A 290 7.66 15.75 -49.73
C GLU A 290 8.06 14.83 -48.57
N ALA A 291 8.52 15.40 -47.46
CA ALA A 291 9.04 14.62 -46.34
C ALA A 291 7.92 13.86 -45.62
N ALA A 292 8.10 12.56 -45.44
CA ALA A 292 7.15 11.65 -44.80
C ALA A 292 7.66 11.07 -43.48
N LEU A 293 8.97 11.07 -43.26
CA LEU A 293 9.58 10.57 -42.02
C LEU A 293 10.77 11.46 -41.68
N VAL A 294 10.76 12.07 -40.50
CA VAL A 294 11.81 12.99 -40.03
C VAL A 294 12.37 12.49 -38.69
N GLU A 295 13.69 12.47 -38.56
CA GLU A 295 14.40 12.22 -37.30
C GLU A 295 15.10 13.49 -36.83
N LYS A 296 15.09 13.73 -35.51
CA LYS A 296 15.93 14.74 -34.87
C LYS A 296 16.55 14.24 -33.58
N SER A 297 17.80 14.64 -33.33
CA SER A 297 18.42 14.49 -32.02
C SER A 297 17.92 15.59 -31.08
N TYR A 298 17.44 15.23 -29.89
CA TYR A 298 16.93 16.18 -28.91
C TYR A 298 17.45 15.83 -27.52
N GLY A 299 18.29 16.70 -26.95
CA GLY A 299 19.08 16.37 -25.76
C GLY A 299 20.03 15.19 -26.04
N ARG A 300 19.96 14.12 -25.24
CA ARG A 300 20.79 12.91 -25.42
C ARG A 300 20.12 11.81 -26.25
N GLY A 301 18.85 11.98 -26.61
CA GLY A 301 18.06 10.96 -27.31
C GLY A 301 17.65 11.40 -28.71
N LYS A 302 16.67 10.67 -29.28
CA LYS A 302 16.17 10.87 -30.64
C LYS A 302 14.65 10.87 -30.68
N ALA A 303 14.10 11.65 -31.60
CA ALA A 303 12.67 11.66 -31.89
C ALA A 303 12.43 11.47 -33.39
N VAL A 304 11.46 10.65 -33.75
CA VAL A 304 11.07 10.34 -35.13
C VAL A 304 9.60 10.65 -35.31
N LEU A 305 9.25 11.50 -36.28
CA LEU A 305 7.88 11.81 -36.66
C LEU A 305 7.56 11.20 -38.02
N VAL A 306 6.45 10.46 -38.08
CA VAL A 306 5.96 9.81 -39.29
C VAL A 306 4.70 10.54 -39.78
N GLY A 307 4.68 10.92 -41.05
CA GLY A 307 3.57 11.60 -41.70
C GLY A 307 2.39 10.70 -42.10
N SER A 308 2.29 9.48 -41.56
CA SER A 308 1.14 8.59 -41.73
C SER A 308 1.03 7.59 -40.57
N PHE A 309 0.01 6.71 -40.59
CA PHE A 309 -0.17 5.65 -39.58
C PHE A 309 0.37 4.29 -40.06
N LEU A 310 1.64 4.00 -39.79
CA LEU A 310 2.30 2.74 -40.14
C LEU A 310 1.73 1.53 -39.39
N ALA A 311 1.42 1.71 -38.11
CA ALA A 311 0.93 0.62 -37.27
C ALA A 311 -0.47 0.21 -37.70
N MET A 312 -1.34 1.19 -37.96
CA MET A 312 -2.69 0.95 -38.47
C MET A 312 -2.64 0.26 -39.84
N ALA A 313 -1.78 0.74 -40.75
CA ALA A 313 -1.52 0.12 -42.04
C ALA A 313 -1.13 -1.37 -41.90
N TYR A 314 -0.18 -1.66 -41.01
CA TYR A 314 0.26 -3.02 -40.78
C TYR A 314 -0.84 -3.90 -40.19
N GLN A 315 -1.65 -3.39 -39.25
CA GLN A 315 -2.77 -4.15 -38.69
C GLN A 315 -3.84 -4.49 -39.73
N ARG A 316 -4.02 -3.65 -40.76
CA ARG A 316 -5.05 -3.83 -41.80
C ARG A 316 -4.59 -4.67 -42.97
N ARG A 317 -3.31 -4.56 -43.36
CA ARG A 317 -2.77 -5.18 -44.59
C ARG A 317 -1.68 -6.22 -44.35
N HIS A 318 -1.12 -6.29 -43.14
CA HIS A 318 -0.04 -7.23 -42.76
C HIS A 318 1.19 -7.19 -43.68
N GLU A 319 1.49 -6.03 -44.27
CA GLU A 319 2.62 -5.85 -45.19
C GLU A 319 3.97 -6.01 -44.47
N GLU A 320 4.78 -6.94 -44.98
CA GLU A 320 6.10 -7.26 -44.44
C GLU A 320 7.06 -6.06 -44.45
N ALA A 321 6.95 -5.20 -45.48
CA ALA A 321 7.73 -3.97 -45.58
C ALA A 321 7.45 -3.02 -44.40
N THR A 322 6.18 -2.80 -44.06
CA THR A 322 5.74 -1.96 -42.95
C THR A 322 6.19 -2.52 -41.62
N ARG A 323 6.04 -3.84 -41.42
CA ARG A 323 6.53 -4.54 -40.23
C ARG A 323 8.03 -4.33 -40.03
N ARG A 324 8.82 -4.53 -41.09
CA ARG A 324 10.28 -4.36 -41.07
C ARG A 324 10.68 -2.95 -40.69
N LEU A 325 10.01 -1.92 -41.21
CA LEU A 325 10.31 -0.54 -40.85
C LEU A 325 10.03 -0.28 -39.36
N VAL A 326 8.86 -0.70 -38.85
CA VAL A 326 8.49 -0.53 -37.43
C VAL A 326 9.49 -1.21 -36.50
N THR A 327 9.85 -2.47 -36.77
CA THR A 327 10.78 -3.22 -35.92
C THR A 327 12.20 -2.68 -36.02
N SER A 328 12.60 -2.21 -37.20
CA SER A 328 13.88 -1.57 -37.45
C SER A 328 14.10 -0.30 -36.62
N LEU A 329 13.06 0.55 -36.48
CA LEU A 329 13.12 1.74 -35.65
C LEU A 329 13.40 1.39 -34.17
N ALA A 330 12.84 0.29 -33.67
CA ALA A 330 13.14 -0.19 -32.33
C ALA A 330 14.55 -0.78 -32.22
N GLN A 331 14.99 -1.54 -33.22
CA GLN A 331 16.35 -2.12 -33.27
C GLN A 331 17.43 -1.04 -33.30
N ALA A 332 17.18 0.05 -34.02
CA ALA A 332 18.04 1.23 -34.06
C ALA A 332 18.19 1.91 -32.70
N ALA A 333 17.12 1.90 -31.89
CA ALA A 333 17.16 2.34 -30.50
C ALA A 333 17.87 1.31 -29.57
N GLY A 334 18.33 0.18 -30.09
CA GLY A 334 19.03 -0.86 -29.35
C GLY A 334 18.11 -1.92 -28.74
N VAL A 335 16.84 -2.02 -29.16
CA VAL A 335 15.97 -3.14 -28.78
C VAL A 335 16.41 -4.38 -29.55
N ALA A 336 16.66 -5.48 -28.85
CA ALA A 336 17.03 -6.76 -29.44
C ALA A 336 16.11 -7.85 -28.92
N SER A 337 15.83 -8.85 -29.76
CA SER A 337 15.14 -10.05 -29.30
C SER A 337 16.11 -10.95 -28.53
N GLU A 338 15.65 -11.50 -27.40
CA GLU A 338 16.38 -12.52 -26.63
C GLU A 338 16.05 -13.95 -27.09
N VAL A 339 15.11 -14.07 -28.02
CA VAL A 339 14.59 -15.34 -28.55
C VAL A 339 14.58 -15.28 -30.08
N ASP A 340 15.02 -16.35 -30.72
CA ASP A 340 14.90 -16.52 -32.16
C ASP A 340 14.26 -17.88 -32.47
N VAL A 341 13.35 -17.88 -33.43
CA VAL A 341 12.61 -19.08 -33.84
C VAL A 341 12.81 -19.27 -35.34
N SER A 342 13.23 -20.47 -35.72
CA SER A 342 13.51 -20.82 -37.10
C SER A 342 13.03 -22.23 -37.43
N GLY A 343 12.94 -22.53 -38.72
CA GLY A 343 12.51 -23.84 -39.23
C GLY A 343 11.20 -23.77 -40.00
N CYS A 344 10.77 -24.90 -40.53
CA CYS A 344 9.58 -24.98 -41.40
C CYS A 344 8.29 -24.80 -40.57
N GLY A 345 7.35 -23.99 -41.05
CA GLY A 345 6.05 -23.77 -40.38
C GLY A 345 6.11 -22.90 -39.12
N THR A 346 7.17 -22.13 -38.91
CA THR A 346 7.38 -21.38 -37.65
C THR A 346 6.90 -19.93 -37.67
N SER A 347 6.26 -19.47 -38.75
CA SER A 347 5.83 -18.08 -38.92
C SER A 347 4.81 -17.59 -37.89
N GLU A 348 4.07 -18.51 -37.27
CA GLU A 348 3.05 -18.23 -36.26
C GLU A 348 3.41 -18.81 -34.87
N MET A 349 4.70 -18.97 -34.59
CA MET A 349 5.18 -19.32 -33.26
C MET A 349 5.19 -18.10 -32.35
N ASP A 350 4.64 -18.23 -31.16
CA ASP A 350 4.79 -17.23 -30.08
C ASP A 350 5.56 -17.86 -28.91
N VAL A 351 6.66 -17.22 -28.51
CA VAL A 351 7.49 -17.65 -27.39
C VAL A 351 7.41 -16.62 -26.27
N ARG A 352 6.87 -17.06 -25.14
CA ARG A 352 6.73 -16.26 -23.93
C ARG A 352 7.59 -16.82 -22.82
N ARG A 353 7.99 -15.94 -21.90
CA ARG A 353 8.89 -16.30 -20.80
C ARG A 353 8.47 -15.66 -19.51
N LEU A 354 8.45 -16.46 -18.45
CA LEU A 354 8.45 -15.97 -17.08
C LEU A 354 9.86 -16.14 -16.50
N VAL A 355 10.43 -15.07 -15.97
CA VAL A 355 11.80 -14.96 -15.45
C VAL A 355 11.80 -14.60 -13.97
N SER A 356 12.78 -15.13 -13.23
CA SER A 356 13.11 -14.79 -11.84
C SER A 356 14.63 -14.84 -11.66
N ASP A 357 15.14 -14.39 -10.51
CA ASP A 357 16.58 -14.41 -10.21
C ASP A 357 17.20 -15.82 -10.25
N GLN A 358 16.40 -16.88 -10.14
CA GLN A 358 16.89 -18.25 -10.02
C GLN A 358 16.43 -19.20 -11.13
N ARG A 359 15.39 -18.84 -11.89
CA ARG A 359 14.70 -19.73 -12.85
C ARG A 359 14.04 -18.96 -13.99
N GLN A 360 13.84 -19.64 -15.11
CA GLN A 360 13.02 -19.20 -16.22
C GLN A 360 12.06 -20.33 -16.64
N ILE A 361 10.83 -19.96 -16.98
CA ILE A 361 9.82 -20.83 -17.59
C ILE A 361 9.62 -20.33 -19.03
N VAL A 362 9.71 -21.24 -19.99
CA VAL A 362 9.54 -20.93 -21.42
C VAL A 362 8.24 -21.58 -21.90
N PHE A 363 7.41 -20.79 -22.56
CA PHE A 363 6.16 -21.19 -23.17
C PHE A 363 6.31 -21.00 -24.68
N VAL A 364 5.97 -22.02 -25.44
CA VAL A 364 5.98 -22.00 -26.90
C VAL A 364 4.58 -22.38 -27.37
N PHE A 365 3.98 -21.49 -28.17
CA PHE A 365 2.65 -21.64 -28.73
C PHE A 365 2.75 -21.73 -30.25
N ASN A 366 2.14 -22.76 -30.84
CA ASN A 366 1.91 -22.81 -32.28
C ASN A 366 0.50 -22.31 -32.59
N HIS A 367 0.36 -21.11 -33.14
CA HIS A 367 -0.95 -20.58 -33.53
C HIS A 367 -1.44 -21.09 -34.89
N SER A 368 -0.58 -21.76 -35.66
CA SER A 368 -0.95 -22.29 -36.97
C SER A 368 -1.75 -23.59 -36.86
N LYS A 369 -2.50 -23.87 -37.93
CA LYS A 369 -3.20 -25.15 -38.14
C LYS A 369 -2.30 -26.24 -38.76
N GLU A 370 -0.98 -26.02 -38.77
CA GLU A 370 0.00 -26.92 -39.37
C GLU A 370 1.05 -27.38 -38.35
N LEU A 371 1.71 -28.51 -38.65
CA LEU A 371 2.86 -28.98 -37.89
C LEU A 371 4.07 -28.09 -38.20
N ALA A 372 4.77 -27.63 -37.16
CA ALA A 372 6.02 -26.88 -37.32
C ALA A 372 7.24 -27.71 -36.89
N ASP A 373 8.31 -27.65 -37.67
CA ASP A 373 9.62 -28.21 -37.30
C ASP A 373 10.50 -27.08 -36.78
N MET A 374 10.46 -26.88 -35.45
CA MET A 374 10.96 -25.68 -34.80
C MET A 374 12.37 -25.91 -34.25
N THR A 375 13.26 -24.94 -34.51
CA THR A 375 14.46 -24.68 -33.71
C THR A 375 14.30 -23.35 -32.97
N LEU A 376 14.20 -23.44 -31.64
CA LEU A 376 14.17 -22.32 -30.71
C LEU A 376 15.59 -22.02 -30.22
N SER A 377 16.04 -20.79 -30.42
CA SER A 377 17.33 -20.28 -29.97
C SER A 377 17.12 -19.30 -28.82
N LEU A 378 17.61 -19.67 -27.64
CA LEU A 378 17.42 -18.91 -26.41
C LEU A 378 18.76 -18.34 -25.93
N HIS A 379 18.80 -17.02 -25.71
CA HIS A 379 19.93 -16.38 -25.05
C HIS A 379 19.70 -16.34 -23.53
N LEU A 380 20.60 -16.95 -22.76
CA LEU A 380 20.53 -16.96 -21.31
C LEU A 380 21.80 -16.34 -20.71
N PRO A 381 21.69 -15.59 -19.60
CA PRO A 381 22.86 -15.01 -18.94
C PRO A 381 23.66 -16.05 -18.12
N TRP A 382 23.25 -17.33 -18.12
CA TRP A 382 23.93 -18.43 -17.43
C TRP A 382 24.07 -19.67 -18.33
N GLN A 383 24.97 -20.57 -17.93
CA GLN A 383 25.15 -21.86 -18.58
C GLN A 383 24.07 -22.87 -18.17
N LEU A 384 23.56 -23.64 -19.14
CA LEU A 384 22.58 -24.69 -18.90
C LEU A 384 23.25 -26.04 -18.64
N GLY A 385 22.90 -26.66 -17.52
CA GLY A 385 23.29 -28.05 -17.21
C GLY A 385 22.22 -29.09 -17.56
N ARG A 386 20.93 -28.74 -17.45
CA ARG A 386 19.79 -29.61 -17.75
C ARG A 386 18.59 -28.75 -18.16
N ALA A 387 17.66 -29.29 -18.93
CA ALA A 387 16.33 -28.72 -19.13
C ALA A 387 15.27 -29.82 -18.90
N ARG A 388 14.08 -29.45 -18.43
CA ARG A 388 12.98 -30.39 -18.16
C ARG A 388 11.66 -29.89 -18.69
N ASP A 389 10.83 -30.80 -19.16
CA ASP A 389 9.46 -30.53 -19.59
C ASP A 389 8.60 -30.15 -18.37
N PHE A 390 7.70 -29.19 -18.54
CA PHE A 390 6.93 -28.62 -17.43
C PHE A 390 5.77 -29.52 -16.99
N ASP A 391 5.24 -30.37 -17.87
CA ASP A 391 4.09 -31.21 -17.53
C ASP A 391 4.52 -32.51 -16.84
N ASN A 392 5.54 -33.18 -17.40
CA ASN A 392 5.95 -34.53 -16.99
C ASN A 392 7.36 -34.65 -16.40
N ASP A 393 8.09 -33.53 -16.22
CA ASP A 393 9.47 -33.49 -15.71
C ASP A 393 10.51 -34.26 -16.56
N GLY A 394 10.16 -34.70 -17.76
CA GLY A 394 11.03 -35.40 -18.69
C GLY A 394 12.21 -34.52 -19.15
N ALA A 395 13.36 -35.14 -19.42
CA ALA A 395 14.53 -34.40 -19.88
C ALA A 395 14.28 -33.75 -21.26
N VAL A 396 14.64 -32.49 -21.40
CA VAL A 396 14.58 -31.73 -22.66
C VAL A 396 16.00 -31.60 -23.20
N GLU A 397 16.22 -32.11 -24.42
CA GLU A 397 17.50 -32.02 -25.10
C GLU A 397 17.75 -30.62 -25.66
N PHE A 398 19.01 -30.19 -25.61
CA PHE A 398 19.44 -28.92 -26.18
C PHE A 398 20.90 -28.99 -26.64
N GLN A 399 21.25 -28.10 -27.57
CA GLN A 399 22.62 -27.91 -28.02
C GLN A 399 23.10 -26.51 -27.61
N SER A 400 24.37 -26.36 -27.22
CA SER A 400 24.97 -25.04 -27.00
C SER A 400 25.79 -24.63 -28.22
N LYS A 401 25.52 -23.45 -28.77
CA LYS A 401 26.23 -22.90 -29.92
C LYS A 401 26.34 -21.37 -29.78
N ASP A 402 27.56 -20.84 -29.87
CA ASP A 402 27.85 -19.39 -29.86
C ASP A 402 27.21 -18.62 -28.68
N GLY A 403 27.17 -19.23 -27.49
CA GLY A 403 26.56 -18.62 -26.30
C GLY A 403 25.02 -18.62 -26.29
N LYS A 404 24.39 -19.35 -27.22
CA LYS A 404 22.95 -19.60 -27.27
C LYS A 404 22.65 -21.07 -27.03
N PHE A 405 21.42 -21.36 -26.60
CA PHE A 405 20.92 -22.71 -26.40
C PHE A 405 19.82 -23.01 -27.41
N LEU A 406 20.02 -24.07 -28.18
CA LEU A 406 19.15 -24.50 -29.27
C LEU A 406 18.28 -25.67 -28.82
N PHE A 407 16.97 -25.50 -28.92
CA PHE A 407 15.97 -26.52 -28.59
C PHE A 407 15.20 -26.88 -29.86
N GLN A 408 15.19 -28.17 -30.21
CA GLN A 408 14.49 -28.66 -31.39
C GLN A 408 13.23 -29.41 -31.00
N LYS A 409 12.10 -29.09 -31.62
CA LYS A 409 10.83 -29.77 -31.38
C LYS A 409 9.91 -29.70 -32.58
N LYS A 410 9.25 -30.82 -32.90
CA LYS A 410 8.09 -30.82 -33.79
C LYS A 410 6.87 -30.40 -33.00
N MET A 411 6.34 -29.23 -33.30
CA MET A 411 5.19 -28.64 -32.64
C MET A 411 3.92 -28.99 -33.44
N PRO A 412 2.97 -29.74 -32.87
CA PRO A 412 1.66 -29.97 -33.49
C PRO A 412 0.93 -28.66 -33.80
N ALA A 413 0.00 -28.69 -34.75
CA ALA A 413 -0.98 -27.63 -34.93
C ALA A 413 -1.67 -27.30 -33.60
N ASP A 414 -1.83 -26.02 -33.29
CA ASP A 414 -2.38 -25.53 -32.00
C ASP A 414 -1.61 -26.06 -30.76
N GLY A 415 -0.37 -26.51 -30.94
CA GLY A 415 0.43 -27.16 -29.91
C GLY A 415 1.02 -26.18 -28.90
N ILE A 416 1.05 -26.61 -27.62
CA ILE A 416 1.66 -25.89 -26.51
C ILE A 416 2.86 -26.69 -26.01
N TRP A 417 3.99 -26.03 -25.79
CA TRP A 417 5.12 -26.63 -25.12
C TRP A 417 5.66 -25.71 -24.04
N ILE A 418 5.75 -26.24 -22.83
CA ILE A 418 6.25 -25.52 -21.67
C ILE A 418 7.42 -26.31 -21.11
N PHE A 419 8.53 -25.62 -20.85
CA PHE A 419 9.71 -26.26 -20.28
C PHE A 419 10.52 -25.29 -19.42
N LEU A 420 11.37 -25.88 -18.58
CA LEU A 420 12.25 -25.21 -17.65
C LEU A 420 13.69 -25.35 -18.13
N PRO A 421 14.27 -24.34 -18.81
CA PRO A 421 15.72 -24.26 -18.96
C PRO A 421 16.34 -24.21 -17.56
N GLY A 422 17.30 -25.09 -17.27
CA GLY A 422 17.83 -25.30 -15.92
C GLY A 422 18.34 -24.05 -15.20
N THR A 423 18.42 -24.18 -13.87
CA THR A 423 18.94 -23.17 -12.95
C THR A 423 20.42 -22.86 -13.22
N PRO A 424 20.93 -21.67 -12.86
CA PRO A 424 22.34 -21.35 -12.96
C PRO A 424 23.21 -22.45 -12.36
N VAL A 425 24.11 -23.02 -13.17
CA VAL A 425 25.20 -23.84 -12.63
C VAL A 425 26.06 -22.89 -11.80
N LYS A 426 26.10 -23.06 -10.48
CA LYS A 426 27.08 -22.37 -9.62
C LYS A 426 28.48 -22.81 -10.05
N THR A 427 29.03 -22.19 -11.07
CA THR A 427 30.47 -22.20 -11.29
C THR A 427 31.05 -21.31 -10.19
N CYS A 428 31.66 -21.93 -9.18
CA CYS A 428 32.58 -21.22 -8.30
C CYS A 428 33.77 -20.74 -9.14
N SER A 429 33.57 -19.66 -9.90
CA SER A 429 34.66 -18.90 -10.49
C SER A 429 35.09 -17.87 -9.44
N VAL A 430 36.12 -18.26 -8.68
CA VAL A 430 36.85 -17.31 -7.85
C VAL A 430 37.49 -16.29 -8.79
N ARG A 431 36.86 -15.11 -8.94
CA ARG A 431 37.53 -13.94 -9.51
C ARG A 431 38.55 -13.45 -8.48
N VAL A 432 39.82 -13.77 -8.71
CA VAL A 432 40.94 -13.14 -8.02
C VAL A 432 41.12 -11.74 -8.61
N PRO A 433 41.10 -10.66 -7.80
CA PRO A 433 41.50 -9.34 -8.26
C PRO A 433 43.02 -9.31 -8.55
N PRO A 434 43.48 -8.64 -9.62
CA PRO A 434 44.90 -8.57 -9.91
C PRO A 434 45.58 -7.57 -8.95
N GLY A 435 46.52 -8.06 -8.15
CA GLY A 435 47.59 -7.24 -7.56
C GLY A 435 47.79 -7.35 -6.04
N ALA A 436 48.59 -8.32 -5.61
CA ALA A 436 49.60 -8.21 -4.52
C ALA A 436 50.33 -9.56 -4.34
N PRO A 437 51.62 -9.57 -3.96
CA PRO A 437 52.53 -10.68 -4.27
C PRO A 437 52.50 -11.84 -3.26
N MET A 438 52.82 -13.01 -3.82
CA MET A 438 53.07 -14.32 -3.23
C MET A 438 53.76 -14.35 -1.86
N ARG A 439 53.29 -15.27 -0.98
CA ARG A 439 54.16 -16.18 -0.20
C ARG A 439 53.43 -17.44 0.30
N LYS A 440 53.88 -18.59 -0.23
CA LYS A 440 54.01 -19.95 0.37
C LYS A 440 52.78 -20.87 0.59
N ILE A 441 52.56 -21.69 -0.44
CA ILE A 441 52.37 -23.16 -0.52
C ILE A 441 52.40 -23.98 0.81
N ALA A 442 51.38 -24.82 1.01
CA ALA A 442 51.42 -26.30 1.21
C ALA A 442 50.00 -26.83 1.60
N MET A 443 49.28 -27.57 0.75
CA MET A 443 49.24 -29.04 0.60
C MET A 443 48.64 -29.79 1.82
N LEU A 444 47.44 -30.38 1.70
CA LEU A 444 47.16 -31.84 1.66
C LEU A 444 45.69 -32.17 2.01
N ILE A 445 45.07 -33.00 1.16
CA ILE A 445 43.81 -33.72 1.37
C ILE A 445 44.12 -34.99 2.18
N VAL A 446 43.41 -35.27 3.28
CA VAL A 446 43.11 -36.64 3.76
C VAL A 446 41.79 -36.65 4.55
N CYS A 447 40.83 -37.45 4.07
CA CYS A 447 39.67 -37.92 4.85
C CYS A 447 40.11 -38.87 5.97
N VAL A 448 39.68 -38.65 7.21
CA VAL A 448 39.51 -39.72 8.21
C VAL A 448 38.29 -39.41 9.09
N LEU A 449 37.36 -40.36 9.10
CA LEU A 449 36.28 -40.53 10.07
C LEU A 449 36.83 -40.51 11.50
N GLY A 450 36.31 -39.62 12.35
CA GLY A 450 36.62 -39.58 13.77
C GLY A 450 35.46 -38.99 14.54
N VAL A 451 34.59 -39.88 15.05
CA VAL A 451 33.62 -39.57 16.11
C VAL A 451 34.43 -39.12 17.33
N ALA A 452 34.37 -37.83 17.67
CA ALA A 452 34.82 -37.31 18.94
C ALA A 452 33.73 -36.41 19.50
N ALA A 453 33.17 -36.86 20.63
CA ALA A 453 32.23 -36.12 21.43
C ALA A 453 32.80 -34.75 21.81
N VAL A 454 32.23 -33.69 21.24
CA VAL A 454 32.44 -32.33 21.70
C VAL A 454 31.37 -32.07 22.76
N THR A 455 31.82 -31.93 24.00
CA THR A 455 31.05 -31.38 25.10
C THR A 455 30.40 -30.05 24.69
N PRO A 456 29.11 -29.82 24.97
CA PRO A 456 28.49 -28.55 24.64
C PRO A 456 29.11 -27.46 25.51
N GLY A 457 29.93 -26.62 24.88
CA GLY A 457 30.38 -25.35 25.44
C GLY A 457 29.17 -24.46 25.67
N SER A 458 28.91 -24.14 26.92
CA SER A 458 27.97 -23.12 27.36
C SER A 458 28.31 -21.75 26.77
N LYS A 459 27.52 -21.28 25.78
CA LYS A 459 27.25 -19.86 25.48
C LYS A 459 26.14 -19.73 24.42
N LEU A 460 24.90 -19.45 24.88
CA LEU A 460 23.81 -18.71 24.21
C LEU A 460 22.49 -18.66 25.03
N ALA A 461 22.48 -19.05 26.31
CA ALA A 461 21.26 -19.20 27.10
C ALA A 461 20.52 -17.90 27.52
N GLY A 462 21.08 -16.69 27.29
CA GLY A 462 20.52 -15.45 27.87
C GLY A 462 19.46 -14.71 27.05
N ALA A 463 19.57 -14.70 25.71
CA ALA A 463 18.61 -14.00 24.85
C ALA A 463 17.32 -14.82 24.67
N ASP A 464 17.49 -16.13 24.44
CA ASP A 464 16.37 -17.08 24.30
C ASP A 464 15.52 -17.17 25.59
N GLU A 465 16.13 -17.01 26.77
CA GLU A 465 15.43 -17.02 28.06
C GLU A 465 14.62 -15.74 28.30
N ILE A 466 15.15 -14.56 27.94
CA ILE A 466 14.40 -13.29 28.03
C ILE A 466 13.21 -13.32 27.09
N ASP A 467 13.41 -13.76 25.84
CA ASP A 467 12.34 -13.84 24.85
C ASP A 467 11.23 -14.81 25.27
N ALA A 468 11.59 -15.99 25.80
CA ALA A 468 10.62 -16.94 26.32
C ALA A 468 9.81 -16.37 27.51
N ARG A 469 10.46 -15.61 28.41
CA ARG A 469 9.79 -14.93 29.52
C ARG A 469 8.83 -13.84 29.05
N VAL A 470 9.22 -13.09 28.02
CA VAL A 470 8.36 -12.08 27.38
C VAL A 470 7.16 -12.75 26.73
N ASP A 471 7.37 -13.83 25.97
CA ASP A 471 6.29 -14.54 25.29
C ASP A 471 5.27 -15.11 26.30
N ALA A 472 5.75 -15.76 27.37
CA ALA A 472 4.89 -16.26 28.43
C ALA A 472 4.11 -15.14 29.14
N PHE A 473 4.76 -14.02 29.43
CA PHE A 473 4.12 -12.87 30.05
C PHE A 473 3.02 -12.28 29.16
N VAL A 474 3.33 -12.00 27.90
CA VAL A 474 2.35 -11.42 26.95
C VAL A 474 1.17 -12.37 26.74
N GLN A 475 1.39 -13.68 26.59
CA GLN A 475 0.30 -14.65 26.47
C GLN A 475 -0.59 -14.68 27.72
N SER A 476 0.01 -14.62 28.92
CA SER A 476 -0.76 -14.55 30.17
C SER A 476 -1.61 -13.28 30.26
N GLU A 477 -1.06 -12.15 29.82
CA GLU A 477 -1.79 -10.88 29.74
C GLU A 477 -2.96 -10.95 28.75
N LEU A 478 -2.75 -11.52 27.56
CA LEU A 478 -3.80 -11.72 26.57
C LEU A 478 -4.93 -12.60 27.11
N GLN A 479 -4.61 -13.70 27.78
CA GLN A 479 -5.61 -14.59 28.39
C GLN A 479 -6.38 -13.90 29.51
N ARG A 480 -5.67 -13.24 30.44
CA ARG A 480 -6.30 -12.59 31.61
C ARG A 480 -7.23 -11.46 31.19
N GLN A 481 -6.83 -10.69 30.17
CA GLN A 481 -7.58 -9.54 29.68
C GLN A 481 -8.54 -9.92 28.54
N ARG A 482 -8.55 -11.19 28.10
CA ARG A 482 -9.34 -11.72 26.97
C ARG A 482 -9.10 -10.95 25.65
N ILE A 483 -7.87 -10.50 25.43
CA ILE A 483 -7.46 -9.80 24.21
C ILE A 483 -7.32 -10.82 23.07
N PRO A 484 -8.04 -10.66 21.93
CA PRO A 484 -7.95 -11.59 20.81
C PRO A 484 -6.57 -11.64 20.18
N GLY A 485 -5.95 -10.48 19.93
CA GLY A 485 -4.64 -10.38 19.30
C GLY A 485 -3.87 -9.13 19.70
N ALA A 486 -2.54 -9.26 19.67
CA ALA A 486 -1.61 -8.17 19.96
C ALA A 486 -0.33 -8.24 19.13
N ALA A 487 0.15 -7.09 18.66
CA ALA A 487 1.50 -6.94 18.13
C ALA A 487 2.39 -6.23 19.17
N LEU A 488 3.52 -6.84 19.49
CA LEU A 488 4.54 -6.31 20.40
C LEU A 488 5.76 -5.86 19.62
N GLY A 489 6.27 -4.66 19.94
CA GLY A 489 7.58 -4.20 19.53
C GLY A 489 8.43 -3.80 20.73
N VAL A 490 9.65 -4.31 20.81
CA VAL A 490 10.67 -3.92 21.78
C VAL A 490 11.87 -3.39 21.02
N TYR A 491 12.20 -2.13 21.22
CA TYR A 491 13.28 -1.44 20.50
C TYR A 491 14.35 -0.98 21.48
N ARG A 492 15.61 -1.17 21.12
CA ARG A 492 16.76 -0.65 21.86
C ARG A 492 17.62 0.18 20.92
N ASP A 493 17.97 1.38 21.34
CA ASP A 493 18.70 2.35 20.52
C ASP A 493 18.05 2.62 19.15
N GLY A 494 16.71 2.58 19.10
CA GLY A 494 15.98 2.73 17.85
C GLY A 494 16.13 1.53 16.90
N ARG A 495 16.43 0.32 17.39
CA ARG A 495 16.51 -0.91 16.60
C ARG A 495 15.63 -2.00 17.20
N ILE A 496 15.05 -2.86 16.36
CA ILE A 496 14.24 -3.99 16.82
C ILE A 496 15.12 -4.93 17.65
N THR A 497 14.72 -5.14 18.90
CA THR A 497 15.21 -6.21 19.77
C THR A 497 14.26 -7.41 19.69
N LYS A 498 12.95 -7.15 19.73
CA LYS A 498 11.90 -8.14 19.48
C LYS A 498 10.73 -7.48 18.74
N ALA A 499 10.17 -8.16 17.75
CA ALA A 499 8.92 -7.77 17.13
C ALA A 499 8.12 -9.05 16.89
N GLN A 500 6.96 -9.18 17.53
CA GLN A 500 6.21 -10.45 17.56
C GLN A 500 4.71 -10.18 17.55
N GLY A 501 3.97 -11.02 16.82
CA GLY A 501 2.51 -11.08 16.90
C GLY A 501 2.04 -12.22 17.80
N TYR A 502 0.94 -12.00 18.51
CA TYR A 502 0.30 -12.95 19.42
C TYR A 502 -1.21 -12.97 19.14
N GLY A 503 -1.81 -14.15 19.14
CA GLY A 503 -3.26 -14.30 18.96
C GLY A 503 -3.74 -13.99 17.55
N LEU A 504 -4.98 -13.52 17.43
CA LEU A 504 -5.71 -13.36 16.17
C LEU A 504 -5.93 -11.88 15.82
N ALA A 505 -5.50 -11.51 14.62
CA ALA A 505 -5.79 -10.21 14.00
C ALA A 505 -7.26 -10.11 13.58
N GLU A 506 -7.85 -11.25 13.19
CA GLU A 506 -9.26 -11.39 12.83
C GLU A 506 -9.76 -12.76 13.29
N VAL A 507 -10.70 -12.76 14.24
CA VAL A 507 -11.27 -13.93 14.90
C VAL A 507 -12.15 -14.74 13.94
N GLU A 508 -12.89 -14.07 13.06
CA GLU A 508 -13.80 -14.71 12.11
C GLU A 508 -13.10 -15.63 11.11
N TRP A 509 -11.82 -15.39 10.85
CA TRP A 509 -11.02 -16.08 9.83
C TRP A 509 -9.80 -16.79 10.40
N ASP A 510 -9.67 -16.87 11.73
CA ASP A 510 -8.49 -17.39 12.42
C ASP A 510 -7.18 -16.78 11.90
N ALA A 511 -7.21 -15.49 11.51
CA ALA A 511 -6.06 -14.82 10.95
C ALA A 511 -5.08 -14.44 12.07
N ALA A 512 -3.86 -14.97 12.03
CA ALA A 512 -2.85 -14.70 13.06
C ALA A 512 -2.34 -13.24 13.01
N VAL A 513 -2.05 -12.68 14.19
CA VAL A 513 -1.27 -11.43 14.27
C VAL A 513 0.18 -11.69 13.91
N THR A 514 0.76 -10.79 13.12
CA THR A 514 2.18 -10.68 12.82
C THR A 514 2.71 -9.32 13.23
N PRO A 515 4.04 -9.10 13.32
CA PRO A 515 4.61 -7.79 13.63
C PRO A 515 4.23 -6.67 12.63
N ASP A 516 3.86 -7.08 11.43
CA ASP A 516 3.46 -6.22 10.32
C ASP A 516 1.93 -6.16 10.09
N THR A 517 1.15 -6.73 11.01
CA THR A 517 -0.31 -6.52 11.11
C THR A 517 -0.61 -5.07 11.46
N ILE A 518 -1.61 -4.52 10.79
CA ILE A 518 -2.03 -3.12 10.91
C ILE A 518 -3.14 -3.01 11.96
N PHE A 519 -2.90 -2.20 13.00
CA PHE A 519 -3.85 -1.87 14.07
C PHE A 519 -4.24 -0.40 13.99
N GLN A 520 -5.46 -0.07 14.44
CA GLN A 520 -5.81 1.33 14.67
C GLN A 520 -5.10 1.84 15.93
N SER A 521 -4.51 3.02 15.81
CA SER A 521 -3.70 3.60 16.88
C SER A 521 -4.52 4.25 17.97
N GLY A 522 -5.69 4.78 17.63
CA GLY A 522 -6.35 5.82 18.43
C GLY A 522 -5.36 6.93 18.81
N SER A 523 -5.52 7.50 20.01
CA SER A 523 -4.76 8.69 20.44
C SER A 523 -3.22 8.59 20.40
N MET A 524 -2.61 7.41 20.23
CA MET A 524 -1.18 7.33 19.91
C MET A 524 -0.80 8.16 18.67
N GLY A 525 -1.71 8.42 17.73
CA GLY A 525 -1.40 9.26 16.56
C GLY A 525 -1.15 10.74 16.87
N LYS A 526 -1.56 11.24 18.05
CA LYS A 526 -1.37 12.66 18.44
C LYS A 526 0.09 13.10 18.42
N GLN A 527 1.03 12.21 18.73
CA GLN A 527 2.46 12.49 18.63
C GLN A 527 2.90 12.91 17.21
N PHE A 528 2.25 12.37 16.17
CA PHE A 528 2.52 12.71 14.78
C PHE A 528 1.92 14.06 14.41
N THR A 529 0.69 14.34 14.84
CA THR A 529 0.06 15.65 14.69
C THR A 529 0.88 16.75 15.38
N ALA A 530 1.32 16.52 16.62
CA ALA A 530 2.16 17.45 17.37
C ALA A 530 3.50 17.69 16.66
N THR A 531 4.13 16.64 16.14
CA THR A 531 5.37 16.75 15.35
C THR A 531 5.15 17.56 14.07
N ALA A 532 4.06 17.33 13.35
CA ALA A 532 3.72 18.10 12.14
C ALA A 532 3.54 19.59 12.44
N VAL A 533 2.87 19.93 13.54
CA VAL A 533 2.75 21.33 14.00
C VAL A 533 4.12 21.90 14.34
N MET A 534 4.98 21.15 15.04
CA MET A 534 6.35 21.60 15.35
C MET A 534 7.22 21.78 14.11
N MET A 535 7.05 20.97 13.06
CA MET A 535 7.70 21.20 11.76
C MET A 535 7.27 22.55 11.17
N LEU A 536 5.97 22.87 11.22
CA LEU A 536 5.46 24.18 10.76
C LEU A 536 5.93 25.34 11.64
N VAL A 537 6.19 25.09 12.93
CA VAL A 537 6.81 26.06 13.84
C VAL A 537 8.25 26.35 13.44
N GLU A 538 9.04 25.33 13.14
CA GLU A 538 10.43 25.52 12.66
C GLU A 538 10.49 26.20 11.30
N GLU A 539 9.49 25.98 10.45
CA GLU A 539 9.33 26.68 9.17
C GLU A 539 8.84 28.13 9.32
N GLY A 540 8.51 28.58 10.54
CA GLY A 540 8.00 29.93 10.80
C GLY A 540 6.57 30.18 10.31
N LYS A 541 5.86 29.13 9.90
CA LYS A 541 4.46 29.21 9.43
C LYS A 541 3.46 29.22 10.59
N VAL A 542 3.82 28.58 11.70
CA VAL A 542 3.02 28.51 12.92
C VAL A 542 3.83 29.04 14.10
N GLY A 543 3.28 29.92 14.92
CA GLY A 543 3.87 30.31 16.20
C GLY A 543 3.20 29.58 17.36
N LEU A 544 3.98 29.06 18.31
CA LEU A 544 3.41 28.45 19.52
C LEU A 544 2.59 29.45 20.35
N GLU A 545 3.06 30.70 20.40
CA GLU A 545 2.41 31.81 21.11
C GLU A 545 1.37 32.55 20.25
N ASP A 546 1.18 32.15 18.99
CA ASP A 546 0.20 32.80 18.12
C ASP A 546 -1.21 32.53 18.67
N PRO A 547 -2.09 33.56 18.71
CA PRO A 547 -3.49 33.34 19.01
C PRO A 547 -4.11 32.50 17.89
N ILE A 548 -4.92 31.49 18.23
CA ILE A 548 -5.48 30.58 17.21
C ILE A 548 -6.38 31.33 16.21
N LYS A 549 -6.96 32.48 16.60
CA LYS A 549 -7.73 33.36 15.70
C LYS A 549 -6.95 33.87 14.49
N LYS A 550 -5.62 33.89 14.57
CA LYS A 550 -4.75 34.16 13.40
C LYS A 550 -5.02 33.16 12.26
N TYR A 551 -5.32 31.91 12.60
CA TYR A 551 -5.62 30.82 11.66
C TYR A 551 -7.13 30.59 11.50
N PHE A 552 -7.92 31.01 12.48
CA PHE A 552 -9.36 30.83 12.57
C PHE A 552 -10.08 32.19 12.76
N PRO A 553 -10.17 33.03 11.72
CA PRO A 553 -10.65 34.41 11.86
C PRO A 553 -12.10 34.50 12.35
N TYR A 554 -12.90 33.47 12.10
CA TYR A 554 -14.32 33.38 12.50
C TYR A 554 -14.54 32.67 13.85
N ALA A 555 -13.48 32.35 14.60
CA ALA A 555 -13.65 31.71 15.89
C ALA A 555 -14.34 32.66 16.90
N PRO A 556 -15.10 32.13 17.87
CA PRO A 556 -15.81 32.92 18.87
C PRO A 556 -14.88 33.84 19.67
N GLU A 557 -15.41 34.94 20.21
CA GLU A 557 -14.63 35.85 21.07
C GLU A 557 -14.06 35.16 22.30
N ALA A 558 -14.74 34.13 22.83
CA ALA A 558 -14.24 33.33 23.95
C ALA A 558 -12.88 32.67 23.65
N TRP A 559 -12.52 32.48 22.38
CA TRP A 559 -11.28 31.85 21.95
C TRP A 559 -10.13 32.85 21.75
N ASN A 560 -10.34 34.15 22.00
CA ASN A 560 -9.33 35.19 21.77
C ASN A 560 -7.99 34.90 22.46
N ASP A 561 -8.04 34.29 23.65
CA ASP A 561 -6.86 34.02 24.47
C ASP A 561 -6.25 32.63 24.24
N ILE A 562 -6.86 31.78 23.40
CA ILE A 562 -6.32 30.46 23.09
C ILE A 562 -5.13 30.62 22.14
N LYS A 563 -3.98 30.03 22.51
CA LYS A 563 -2.78 29.95 21.68
C LYS A 563 -2.56 28.54 21.15
N VAL A 564 -1.70 28.40 20.15
CA VAL A 564 -1.40 27.09 19.53
C VAL A 564 -0.83 26.10 20.56
N HIS A 565 0.05 26.53 21.47
CA HIS A 565 0.59 25.65 22.52
C HIS A 565 -0.51 25.13 23.47
N ASN A 566 -1.61 25.88 23.68
CA ASN A 566 -2.72 25.41 24.49
C ASN A 566 -3.46 24.23 23.85
N LEU A 567 -3.57 24.22 22.51
CA LEU A 567 -4.16 23.09 21.79
C LEU A 567 -3.27 21.84 21.92
N LEU A 568 -1.96 21.98 21.68
CA LEU A 568 -0.99 20.87 21.75
C LEU A 568 -0.92 20.22 23.14
N SER A 569 -1.11 21.02 24.19
CA SER A 569 -0.96 20.61 25.59
C SER A 569 -2.28 20.32 26.33
N HIS A 570 -3.43 20.40 25.65
CA HIS A 570 -4.75 20.22 26.27
C HIS A 570 -5.08 21.24 27.39
N THR A 571 -4.54 22.46 27.29
CA THR A 571 -4.78 23.57 28.24
C THR A 571 -5.66 24.68 27.66
N SER A 572 -6.37 24.43 26.55
CA SER A 572 -7.18 25.45 25.85
C SER A 572 -8.50 25.81 26.54
N GLY A 573 -9.04 24.91 27.36
CA GLY A 573 -10.38 25.06 27.95
C GLY A 573 -11.53 24.76 26.99
N LEU A 574 -11.26 24.23 25.79
CA LEU A 574 -12.31 23.81 24.85
C LEU A 574 -13.12 22.62 25.39
N GLY A 575 -14.44 22.65 25.21
CA GLY A 575 -15.31 21.50 25.51
C GLY A 575 -15.08 20.32 24.55
N GLU A 576 -15.46 19.11 24.97
CA GLU A 576 -15.25 17.87 24.20
C GLU A 576 -16.37 17.60 23.18
N TYR A 577 -16.04 17.43 21.91
CA TYR A 577 -17.02 17.06 20.89
C TYR A 577 -17.45 15.59 21.03
N GLU A 578 -16.52 14.72 21.41
CA GLU A 578 -16.72 13.29 21.54
C GLU A 578 -17.23 12.90 22.94
N THR A 579 -18.52 13.14 23.20
CA THR A 579 -19.20 12.70 24.44
C THR A 579 -20.42 11.87 24.09
N GLY A 580 -20.82 10.92 24.95
CA GLY A 580 -21.97 10.04 24.69
C GLY A 580 -23.27 10.79 24.36
N ALA A 581 -23.50 11.97 24.94
CA ALA A 581 -24.65 12.82 24.60
C ALA A 581 -24.55 13.47 23.21
N ARG A 582 -23.32 13.80 22.77
CA ARG A 582 -23.06 14.48 21.49
C ARG A 582 -22.88 13.53 20.31
N THR A 583 -22.42 12.31 20.56
CA THR A 583 -22.07 11.31 19.54
C THR A 583 -23.16 10.26 19.30
N LYS A 584 -24.21 10.20 20.13
CA LYS A 584 -25.37 9.32 19.92
C LYS A 584 -26.29 9.81 18.80
N VAL A 585 -27.27 8.97 18.43
CA VAL A 585 -28.33 9.32 17.48
C VAL A 585 -29.03 10.61 17.91
N GLY A 586 -29.10 11.58 16.99
CA GLY A 586 -29.67 12.92 17.23
C GLY A 586 -28.72 13.92 17.90
N GLY A 587 -27.50 13.52 18.27
CA GLY A 587 -26.48 14.42 18.78
C GLY A 587 -25.80 15.25 17.67
N PRO A 588 -25.22 16.43 17.99
CA PRO A 588 -24.61 17.33 17.02
C PRO A 588 -23.39 16.75 16.29
N PHE A 589 -22.72 15.75 16.88
CA PHE A 589 -21.55 15.05 16.36
C PHE A 589 -21.82 13.55 16.25
N TYR A 590 -23.01 13.17 15.78
CA TYR A 590 -23.40 11.77 15.66
C TYR A 590 -22.30 10.95 14.96
N ILE A 591 -21.77 9.93 15.66
CA ILE A 591 -20.52 9.25 15.27
C ILE A 591 -20.63 8.49 13.94
N ARG A 592 -21.86 8.26 13.46
CA ARG A 592 -22.13 7.60 12.18
C ARG A 592 -22.48 8.58 11.05
N MET A 593 -22.22 9.87 11.23
CA MET A 593 -22.46 10.90 10.22
C MET A 593 -21.12 11.44 9.72
N ASP A 594 -21.01 11.62 8.41
CA ASP A 594 -19.87 12.33 7.82
C ASP A 594 -20.03 13.84 7.96
N PHE A 595 -18.90 14.53 8.05
CA PHE A 595 -18.86 15.99 8.15
C PHE A 595 -17.74 16.52 7.26
N THR A 596 -17.99 17.62 6.58
CA THR A 596 -16.88 18.40 6.03
C THR A 596 -16.06 19.04 7.16
N GLU A 597 -14.82 19.40 6.85
CA GLU A 597 -13.96 20.12 7.80
C GLU A 597 -14.62 21.41 8.32
N ASP A 598 -15.27 22.16 7.43
CA ASP A 598 -15.99 23.40 7.77
C ASP A 598 -17.21 23.15 8.67
N GLU A 599 -17.93 22.04 8.46
CA GLU A 599 -19.06 21.66 9.33
C GLU A 599 -18.58 21.25 10.73
N LEU A 600 -17.51 20.46 10.83
CA LEU A 600 -16.88 20.13 12.12
C LEU A 600 -16.43 21.38 12.84
N TYR A 601 -15.69 22.25 12.15
CA TYR A 601 -15.21 23.51 12.70
C TYR A 601 -16.36 24.37 13.20
N LYS A 602 -17.41 24.57 12.38
CA LYS A 602 -18.59 25.34 12.77
C LYS A 602 -19.26 24.79 14.03
N LYS A 603 -19.54 23.48 14.08
CA LYS A 603 -20.16 22.85 15.25
C LYS A 603 -19.27 22.96 16.49
N ILE A 604 -17.96 22.83 16.34
CA ILE A 604 -17.01 23.01 17.44
C ILE A 604 -17.06 24.45 17.98
N THR A 605 -17.16 25.45 17.11
CA THR A 605 -17.26 26.86 17.53
C THR A 605 -18.55 27.20 18.28
N GLU A 606 -19.59 26.37 18.15
CA GLU A 606 -20.84 26.51 18.91
C GLU A 606 -20.76 25.92 20.33
N MET A 607 -19.69 25.17 20.64
CA MET A 607 -19.50 24.56 21.96
C MET A 607 -19.01 25.59 22.99
N ARG A 608 -19.52 25.47 24.22
CA ARG A 608 -19.03 26.25 25.36
C ARG A 608 -17.64 25.79 25.78
N MET A 609 -16.84 26.73 26.28
CA MET A 609 -15.59 26.44 26.97
C MET A 609 -15.86 25.95 28.39
N ASP A 610 -15.03 25.04 28.87
CA ASP A 610 -15.09 24.46 30.21
C ASP A 610 -14.35 25.37 31.24
N PHE A 611 -13.26 26.02 30.82
CA PHE A 611 -12.45 26.94 31.63
C PHE A 611 -11.64 27.88 30.71
N LYS A 612 -10.95 28.90 31.24
CA LYS A 612 -10.15 29.79 30.38
C LYS A 612 -8.78 29.19 30.02
N PRO A 613 -8.16 29.59 28.89
CA PRO A 613 -6.90 29.01 28.46
C PRO A 613 -5.81 29.11 29.53
N GLY A 614 -5.17 27.97 29.84
CA GLY A 614 -4.12 27.85 30.83
C GLY A 614 -4.57 27.79 32.30
N GLU A 615 -5.87 27.89 32.61
CA GLU A 615 -6.33 27.80 34.01
C GLU A 615 -6.34 26.37 34.56
N ASP A 616 -6.71 25.39 33.74
CA ASP A 616 -6.70 23.95 34.07
C ASP A 616 -6.23 23.12 32.86
N TRP A 617 -6.24 21.81 33.02
CA TRP A 617 -5.94 20.83 31.98
C TRP A 617 -7.12 19.85 31.85
N SER A 618 -7.51 19.57 30.61
CA SER A 618 -8.46 18.52 30.31
C SER A 618 -8.11 17.90 28.98
N TYR A 619 -7.91 16.59 28.96
CA TYR A 619 -7.73 15.84 27.73
C TYR A 619 -8.96 15.99 26.84
N ARG A 620 -8.76 16.61 25.67
CA ARG A 620 -9.86 17.01 24.77
C ARG A 620 -9.48 16.79 23.31
N ASN A 621 -10.13 15.85 22.63
CA ASN A 621 -9.87 15.50 21.22
C ASN A 621 -10.14 16.69 20.29
N THR A 622 -11.10 17.54 20.65
CA THR A 622 -11.37 18.83 19.99
C THR A 622 -10.12 19.66 19.70
N ASN A 623 -9.12 19.66 20.59
CA ASN A 623 -7.88 20.40 20.37
C ASN A 623 -7.13 19.91 19.13
N TYR A 624 -7.01 18.59 18.99
CA TYR A 624 -6.23 18.00 17.92
C TYR A 624 -7.00 17.97 16.60
N VAL A 625 -8.32 17.87 16.63
CA VAL A 625 -9.16 18.16 15.45
C VAL A 625 -8.82 19.54 14.91
N LEU A 626 -8.81 20.58 15.76
CA LEU A 626 -8.43 21.94 15.33
C LEU A 626 -6.98 22.05 14.86
N LEU A 627 -6.03 21.28 15.42
CA LEU A 627 -4.66 21.26 14.92
C LEU A 627 -4.57 20.66 13.50
N GLY A 628 -5.37 19.64 13.19
CA GLY A 628 -5.49 19.11 11.83
C GLY A 628 -6.00 20.15 10.83
N ILE A 629 -7.05 20.88 11.22
CA ILE A 629 -7.61 21.98 10.41
C ILE A 629 -6.59 23.11 10.26
N LEU A 630 -5.82 23.42 11.31
CA LEU A 630 -4.74 24.40 11.27
C LEU A 630 -3.67 24.00 10.25
N ILE A 631 -3.22 22.74 10.27
CA ILE A 631 -2.28 22.21 9.27
C ILE A 631 -2.84 22.40 7.86
N HIS A 632 -4.12 22.07 7.64
CA HIS A 632 -4.75 22.25 6.34
C HIS A 632 -4.80 23.72 5.91
N LYS A 633 -5.25 24.63 6.77
CA LYS A 633 -5.30 26.07 6.45
C LYS A 633 -3.94 26.68 6.14
N VAL A 634 -2.89 26.22 6.82
CA VAL A 634 -1.52 26.75 6.64
C VAL A 634 -0.82 26.16 5.41
N THR A 635 -1.15 24.92 5.03
CA THR A 635 -0.41 24.18 4.00
C THR A 635 -1.20 23.95 2.70
N GLY A 636 -2.51 24.08 2.73
CA GLY A 636 -3.42 23.70 1.65
C GLY A 636 -3.53 22.18 1.45
N LYS A 637 -3.00 21.37 2.37
CA LYS A 637 -3.03 19.90 2.31
C LYS A 637 -3.83 19.32 3.47
N PHE A 638 -4.59 18.27 3.22
CA PHE A 638 -5.14 17.46 4.30
C PHE A 638 -4.00 16.97 5.20
N TYR A 639 -4.16 17.02 6.53
CA TYR A 639 -3.03 16.71 7.44
C TYR A 639 -2.52 15.28 7.25
N GLY A 640 -3.38 14.34 6.86
CA GLY A 640 -2.97 12.97 6.56
C GLY A 640 -1.99 12.88 5.40
N ASP A 641 -2.22 13.65 4.33
CA ASP A 641 -1.29 13.76 3.20
C ASP A 641 0.01 14.44 3.63
N PHE A 642 -0.07 15.45 4.50
CA PHE A 642 1.10 16.07 5.10
C PHE A 642 1.94 15.07 5.90
N LEU A 643 1.32 14.25 6.75
CA LEU A 643 2.01 13.19 7.50
C LEU A 643 2.64 12.16 6.56
N GLN A 644 1.92 11.73 5.52
CA GLN A 644 2.42 10.79 4.53
C GLN A 644 3.67 11.31 3.82
N GLU A 645 3.64 12.57 3.36
CA GLU A 645 4.71 13.21 2.61
C GLU A 645 5.91 13.56 3.49
N ARG A 646 5.66 14.13 4.68
CA ARG A 646 6.69 14.78 5.49
C ARG A 646 7.25 13.89 6.59
N ILE A 647 6.52 12.84 6.99
CA ILE A 647 6.92 11.94 8.08
C ILE A 647 7.00 10.49 7.60
N PHE A 648 5.90 9.88 7.14
CA PHE A 648 5.86 8.44 6.91
C PHE A 648 6.78 8.01 5.77
N LYS A 649 6.70 8.64 4.60
CA LYS A 649 7.55 8.32 3.44
C LYS A 649 9.04 8.59 3.71
N PRO A 650 9.46 9.74 4.27
CA PRO A 650 10.88 9.99 4.60
C PRO A 650 11.48 9.02 5.63
N LEU A 651 10.65 8.50 6.54
CA LEU A 651 11.07 7.48 7.51
C LEU A 651 10.97 6.04 6.97
N GLY A 652 10.36 5.84 5.80
CA GLY A 652 10.09 4.51 5.26
C GLY A 652 9.00 3.75 6.01
N MET A 653 8.10 4.44 6.71
CA MET A 653 6.93 3.86 7.36
C MET A 653 5.84 3.59 6.32
N SER A 654 6.05 2.56 5.50
CA SER A 654 5.28 2.32 4.28
C SER A 654 3.89 1.72 4.51
N ARG A 655 3.57 1.31 5.75
CA ARG A 655 2.26 0.72 6.12
C ARG A 655 1.44 1.66 6.98
N THR A 656 2.12 2.58 7.66
CA THR A 656 1.48 3.63 8.44
C THR A 656 0.73 4.59 7.54
N ARG A 657 -0.54 4.86 7.88
CA ARG A 657 -1.44 5.68 7.05
C ARG A 657 -2.65 6.17 7.84
N ILE A 658 -3.43 7.06 7.23
CA ILE A 658 -4.78 7.44 7.70
C ILE A 658 -5.72 6.25 7.61
N ILE A 659 -6.68 6.16 8.53
CA ILE A 659 -7.74 5.14 8.48
C ILE A 659 -8.61 5.36 7.25
N SER A 660 -8.83 4.30 6.48
CA SER A 660 -9.71 4.27 5.32
C SER A 660 -10.58 3.02 5.39
N GLU A 661 -11.89 3.24 5.29
CA GLU A 661 -12.88 2.16 5.22
C GLU A 661 -13.04 1.63 3.79
N GLU A 662 -12.63 2.41 2.79
CA GLU A 662 -12.73 2.06 1.37
C GLU A 662 -11.52 1.26 0.87
N ASP A 663 -10.33 1.54 1.43
CA ASP A 663 -9.11 0.90 0.95
C ASP A 663 -9.01 -0.58 1.33
N ILE A 664 -8.59 -1.40 0.38
CA ILE A 664 -8.19 -2.78 0.64
C ILE A 664 -6.79 -2.75 1.29
N ILE A 665 -6.74 -3.02 2.59
CA ILE A 665 -5.51 -2.96 3.39
C ILE A 665 -5.09 -4.39 3.76
N PRO A 666 -4.00 -4.92 3.17
CA PRO A 666 -3.49 -6.24 3.54
C PRO A 666 -3.08 -6.29 5.02
N ARG A 667 -3.43 -7.39 5.70
CA ARG A 667 -3.08 -7.64 7.10
C ARG A 667 -3.62 -6.58 8.06
N ARG A 668 -4.77 -5.97 7.73
CA ARG A 668 -5.54 -5.13 8.66
C ARG A 668 -6.20 -6.01 9.72
N ALA A 669 -5.99 -5.70 10.99
CA ALA A 669 -6.72 -6.34 12.08
C ALA A 669 -8.16 -5.80 12.16
N ALA A 670 -9.09 -6.64 12.61
CA ALA A 670 -10.43 -6.24 13.02
C ALA A 670 -10.43 -5.87 14.52
N GLY A 671 -11.19 -4.84 14.90
CA GLY A 671 -11.33 -4.40 16.29
C GLY A 671 -12.52 -5.05 16.98
N TYR A 672 -12.34 -5.39 18.26
CA TYR A 672 -13.34 -6.11 19.05
C TYR A 672 -13.72 -5.38 20.33
N ARG A 673 -14.89 -5.75 20.85
CA ARG A 673 -15.43 -5.28 22.13
C ARG A 673 -15.92 -6.45 22.95
N LEU A 674 -15.83 -6.34 24.27
CA LEU A 674 -16.56 -7.26 25.16
C LEU A 674 -17.86 -6.64 25.62
N VAL A 675 -18.97 -7.33 25.36
CA VAL A 675 -20.32 -6.91 25.74
C VAL A 675 -20.97 -8.05 26.52
N LYS A 676 -21.21 -7.84 27.82
CA LYS A 676 -21.76 -8.86 28.73
C LYS A 676 -20.95 -10.17 28.70
N GLY A 677 -19.62 -10.04 28.69
CA GLY A 677 -18.69 -11.17 28.63
C GLY A 677 -18.52 -11.82 27.25
N GLU A 678 -19.29 -11.42 26.23
CA GLU A 678 -19.18 -11.94 24.87
C GLU A 678 -18.37 -11.02 23.96
N LEU A 679 -17.49 -11.60 23.13
CA LEU A 679 -16.75 -10.86 22.12
C LEU A 679 -17.68 -10.45 20.98
N LYS A 680 -17.67 -9.17 20.61
CA LYS A 680 -18.43 -8.58 19.51
C LYS A 680 -17.50 -7.73 18.65
N ASN A 681 -17.85 -7.52 17.39
CA ASN A 681 -17.17 -6.56 16.54
C ASN A 681 -17.29 -5.12 17.07
N GLN A 682 -16.29 -4.31 16.72
CA GLN A 682 -16.33 -2.85 16.88
C GLN A 682 -17.59 -2.24 16.25
N GLU A 683 -17.96 -1.05 16.70
CA GLU A 683 -19.03 -0.29 16.06
C GLU A 683 -18.50 0.47 14.84
N TRP A 684 -19.38 0.66 13.86
CA TRP A 684 -19.07 1.50 12.71
C TRP A 684 -19.09 2.99 13.10
N VAL A 685 -18.10 3.73 12.60
CA VAL A 685 -17.95 5.19 12.72
C VAL A 685 -17.73 5.75 11.31
N SER A 686 -18.14 6.99 11.09
CA SER A 686 -18.00 7.63 9.79
C SER A 686 -16.53 7.79 9.37
N PRO A 687 -16.24 7.65 8.05
CA PRO A 687 -14.90 7.89 7.51
C PRO A 687 -14.30 9.24 7.91
N THR A 688 -15.13 10.29 7.97
CA THR A 688 -14.69 11.61 8.43
C THR A 688 -14.05 11.54 9.81
N LEU A 689 -14.74 10.96 10.79
CA LEU A 689 -14.27 10.93 12.18
C LEU A 689 -13.06 9.99 12.36
N ASN A 690 -12.93 8.96 11.53
CA ASN A 690 -11.74 8.11 11.49
C ASN A 690 -10.52 8.80 10.86
N SER A 691 -10.73 9.92 10.19
CA SER A 691 -9.68 10.63 9.49
C SER A 691 -9.17 11.84 10.24
N THR A 692 -9.69 12.24 11.42
CA THR A 692 -9.28 13.50 12.07
C THR A 692 -7.93 13.42 12.81
N ALA A 693 -7.29 14.58 13.04
CA ALA A 693 -5.93 14.66 13.58
C ALA A 693 -5.80 14.41 15.09
N ASP A 694 -6.89 14.00 15.76
CA ASP A 694 -6.91 13.53 17.14
C ASP A 694 -6.29 12.13 17.34
N GLY A 695 -5.78 11.54 16.26
CA GLY A 695 -4.77 10.50 16.33
C GLY A 695 -5.18 9.20 15.67
N ALA A 696 -6.38 9.09 15.12
CA ALA A 696 -6.84 7.88 14.44
C ALA A 696 -6.01 7.58 13.17
N LEU A 697 -5.00 6.72 13.32
CA LEU A 697 -4.09 6.26 12.27
C LEU A 697 -4.04 4.73 12.26
N TYR A 698 -3.50 4.17 11.20
CA TYR A 698 -3.10 2.77 11.10
C TYR A 698 -1.59 2.64 11.35
N PHE A 699 -1.18 1.74 12.24
CA PHE A 699 0.23 1.44 12.56
C PHE A 699 0.55 -0.04 12.51
N THR A 700 1.84 -0.35 12.34
CA THR A 700 2.42 -1.66 12.65
C THR A 700 3.50 -1.50 13.71
N ALA A 701 3.85 -2.58 14.42
CA ALA A 701 4.99 -2.54 15.34
C ALA A 701 6.29 -2.20 14.58
N GLU A 702 6.51 -2.80 13.41
CA GLU A 702 7.71 -2.53 12.59
C GLU A 702 7.85 -1.06 12.16
N ASP A 703 6.76 -0.39 11.77
CA ASP A 703 6.84 1.02 11.38
C ASP A 703 7.06 1.93 12.59
N LEU A 704 6.50 1.59 13.75
CA LEU A 704 6.72 2.34 14.99
C LEU A 704 8.18 2.26 15.49
N GLN A 705 8.94 1.23 15.10
CA GLN A 705 10.39 1.23 15.32
C GLN A 705 11.10 2.33 14.53
N LYS A 706 10.71 2.57 13.27
CA LYS A 706 11.32 3.62 12.43
C LYS A 706 11.01 5.01 13.00
N TRP A 707 9.80 5.17 13.52
CA TRP A 707 9.40 6.35 14.27
C TRP A 707 10.25 6.54 15.54
N ASP A 708 10.39 5.52 16.38
CA ASP A 708 11.24 5.57 17.58
C ASP A 708 12.69 5.94 17.24
N ALA A 709 13.25 5.33 16.19
CA ALA A 709 14.60 5.62 15.71
C ALA A 709 14.76 7.10 15.30
N ALA A 710 13.77 7.66 14.60
CA ALA A 710 13.80 9.04 14.14
C ALA A 710 13.84 10.04 15.31
N LEU A 711 13.17 9.72 16.41
CA LEU A 711 13.11 10.57 17.62
C LEU A 711 14.44 10.62 18.40
N TYR A 712 15.46 9.82 18.03
CA TYR A 712 16.84 9.99 18.53
C TYR A 712 17.69 10.91 17.64
N THR A 713 17.10 11.48 16.58
CA THR A 713 17.80 12.28 15.57
C THR A 713 17.09 13.61 15.35
N GLU A 714 17.73 14.52 14.63
CA GLU A 714 17.11 15.78 14.17
C GLU A 714 16.54 15.68 12.75
N LYS A 715 16.20 14.46 12.29
CA LYS A 715 15.76 14.21 10.91
C LYS A 715 14.42 14.88 10.59
N LEU A 716 13.51 14.99 11.57
CA LEU A 716 12.17 15.57 11.38
C LEU A 716 12.06 16.99 11.94
N VAL A 717 12.50 17.16 13.18
CA VAL A 717 12.51 18.42 13.93
C VAL A 717 13.80 18.49 14.73
N LYS A 718 14.24 19.70 15.08
CA LYS A 718 15.42 19.93 15.92
C LYS A 718 15.23 19.34 17.31
N LYS A 719 16.34 19.03 17.98
CA LYS A 719 16.34 18.55 19.37
C LYS A 719 15.59 19.50 20.31
N ALA A 720 15.76 20.81 20.14
CA ALA A 720 15.04 21.81 20.94
C ALA A 720 13.51 21.71 20.81
N SER A 721 13.01 21.33 19.63
CA SER A 721 11.58 21.11 19.41
C SER A 721 11.10 19.82 20.06
N LEU A 722 11.89 18.73 19.98
CA LEU A 722 11.60 17.49 20.71
C LEU A 722 11.59 17.73 22.23
N ASP A 723 12.61 18.42 22.75
CA ASP A 723 12.69 18.77 24.17
C ASP A 723 11.47 19.59 24.61
N ARG A 724 10.99 20.52 23.76
CA ARG A 724 9.76 21.27 24.02
C ARG A 724 8.52 20.39 24.04
N MET A 725 8.39 19.47 23.08
CA MET A 725 7.29 18.50 23.05
C MET A 725 7.28 17.60 24.29
N TRP A 726 8.45 17.30 24.82
CA TRP A 726 8.65 16.44 25.99
C TRP A 726 8.77 17.21 27.31
N THR A 727 8.40 18.49 27.32
CA THR A 727 8.32 19.31 28.54
C THR A 727 6.88 19.46 28.97
N VAL A 728 6.60 19.20 30.25
CA VAL A 728 5.26 19.33 30.82
C VAL A 728 4.80 20.78 30.72
N GLU A 729 3.61 20.99 30.16
CA GLU A 729 3.03 22.33 30.08
C GLU A 729 2.67 22.85 31.47
N LYS A 730 3.08 24.08 31.76
CA LYS A 730 2.69 24.78 32.98
C LYS A 730 1.37 25.52 32.79
N LEU A 731 0.53 25.47 33.80
CA LEU A 731 -0.68 26.30 33.90
C LEU A 731 -0.30 27.76 34.21
N ASN A 732 -1.26 28.67 34.10
CA ASN A 732 -1.08 30.10 34.38
C ASN A 732 -0.58 30.38 35.82
N ASN A 733 -0.85 29.47 36.75
CA ASN A 733 -0.36 29.52 38.12
C ASN A 733 1.10 29.00 38.31
N GLY A 734 1.78 28.64 37.22
CA GLY A 734 3.16 28.14 37.20
C GLY A 734 3.33 26.67 37.58
N LYS A 735 2.26 25.97 37.99
CA LYS A 735 2.30 24.54 38.32
C LYS A 735 2.27 23.70 37.03
N PRO A 736 2.90 22.50 37.02
CA PRO A 736 2.70 21.56 35.93
C PRO A 736 1.22 21.18 35.81
N ASN A 737 0.76 20.87 34.60
CA ASN A 737 -0.57 20.29 34.44
C ASN A 737 -0.67 18.93 35.14
N LYS A 738 -1.88 18.58 35.56
CA LYS A 738 -2.16 17.41 36.42
C LYS A 738 -1.90 16.04 35.78
N ALA A 739 -1.70 15.97 34.46
CA ALA A 739 -1.44 14.74 33.73
C ALA A 739 0.01 14.59 33.26
N ASN A 740 0.91 15.51 33.66
CA ASN A 740 2.28 15.58 33.18
C ASN A 740 2.38 15.59 31.64
N TYR A 741 1.44 16.25 30.97
CA TYR A 741 1.30 16.22 29.52
C TYR A 741 2.15 17.30 28.84
N GLY A 742 2.86 16.94 27.78
CA GLY A 742 3.59 17.82 26.88
C GLY A 742 2.81 18.06 25.59
N PHE A 743 3.49 18.01 24.44
CA PHE A 743 2.83 18.10 23.13
C PHE A 743 2.71 16.70 22.52
N GLY A 744 1.55 16.07 22.69
CA GLY A 744 1.24 14.75 22.15
C GLY A 744 1.85 13.60 22.96
N TRP A 745 2.29 13.85 24.19
CA TRP A 745 3.04 12.92 25.04
C TRP A 745 2.73 13.11 26.53
N GLU A 746 2.60 12.01 27.27
CA GLU A 746 2.71 11.99 28.73
C GLU A 746 4.18 11.86 29.15
N ILE A 747 4.61 12.61 30.17
CA ILE A 747 6.00 12.69 30.60
C ILE A 747 6.09 12.26 32.06
N ASN A 748 6.41 10.99 32.27
CA ASN A 748 6.42 10.36 33.58
C ASN A 748 7.84 9.93 33.99
N ASN A 749 7.94 9.32 35.16
CA ASN A 749 9.18 8.78 35.69
C ASN A 749 8.92 7.46 36.43
N VAL A 750 9.80 6.48 36.25
CA VAL A 750 9.77 5.20 36.96
C VAL A 750 11.14 4.97 37.59
N ASN A 751 11.20 4.97 38.93
CA ASN A 751 12.44 4.76 39.70
C ASN A 751 13.62 5.66 39.27
N GLY A 752 13.36 6.91 38.90
CA GLY A 752 14.38 7.84 38.41
C GLY A 752 14.55 7.84 36.90
N HIS A 753 14.01 6.85 36.17
CA HIS A 753 14.08 6.77 34.71
C HIS A 753 12.94 7.53 34.06
N ARG A 754 13.25 8.47 33.16
CA ARG A 754 12.26 9.27 32.43
C ARG A 754 11.56 8.43 31.37
N VAL A 755 10.24 8.43 31.43
CA VAL A 755 9.36 7.70 30.51
C VAL A 755 8.52 8.69 29.72
N ILE A 756 8.59 8.60 28.40
CA ILE A 756 7.72 9.36 27.50
C ILE A 756 6.78 8.38 26.83
N GLU A 757 5.50 8.54 27.10
CA GLU A 757 4.50 7.54 26.79
C GLU A 757 3.21 8.15 26.25
N HIS A 758 2.41 7.33 25.58
CA HIS A 758 1.07 7.70 25.18
C HIS A 758 0.23 6.45 24.94
N GLY A 759 -0.99 6.45 25.48
CA GLY A 759 -2.00 5.44 25.19
C GLY A 759 -2.89 5.82 24.01
N GLY A 760 -3.50 4.84 23.37
CA GLY A 760 -4.48 5.06 22.33
C GLY A 760 -5.66 4.13 22.49
N ALA A 761 -6.86 4.66 22.25
CA ALA A 761 -8.08 3.87 22.19
C ALA A 761 -8.94 4.42 21.05
N TRP A 762 -9.42 3.53 20.17
CA TRP A 762 -10.37 3.86 19.11
C TRP A 762 -11.00 2.57 18.59
N GLN A 763 -12.32 2.54 18.42
CA GLN A 763 -13.07 1.46 17.75
C GLN A 763 -12.64 0.01 18.06
N GLY A 764 -12.63 -0.40 19.33
CA GLY A 764 -12.25 -1.78 19.66
C GLY A 764 -10.76 -2.08 19.50
N PHE A 765 -9.92 -1.04 19.45
CA PHE A 765 -8.47 -1.13 19.58
C PHE A 765 -7.99 -0.35 20.79
N THR A 766 -6.96 -0.89 21.45
CA THR A 766 -6.23 -0.19 22.51
C THR A 766 -4.73 -0.38 22.29
N THR A 767 -3.97 0.69 22.35
CA THR A 767 -2.54 0.69 22.03
C THR A 767 -1.74 1.47 23.07
N TYR A 768 -0.45 1.16 23.19
CA TYR A 768 0.44 1.88 24.09
C TYR A 768 1.87 1.91 23.55
N ILE A 769 2.54 3.06 23.70
CA ILE A 769 3.98 3.23 23.50
C ILE A 769 4.59 3.81 24.78
N ALA A 770 5.68 3.22 25.25
CA ALA A 770 6.48 3.73 26.37
C ALA A 770 7.95 3.78 25.99
N ARG A 771 8.55 4.97 26.08
CA ARG A 771 9.96 5.23 25.75
C ARG A 771 10.73 5.59 27.03
N TYR A 772 11.59 4.69 27.47
CA TYR A 772 12.47 4.84 28.63
C TYR A 772 13.78 5.47 28.14
N LEU A 773 13.88 6.79 28.26
CA LEU A 773 14.94 7.55 27.58
C LEU A 773 16.33 7.26 28.13
N ASP A 774 16.45 7.12 29.46
CA ASP A 774 17.72 6.84 30.13
C ASP A 774 18.26 5.44 29.78
N ASP A 775 17.37 4.52 29.41
CA ASP A 775 17.67 3.13 29.05
C ASP A 775 17.77 2.91 27.55
N ARG A 776 17.39 3.93 26.75
CA ARG A 776 17.23 3.85 25.30
C ARG A 776 16.38 2.65 24.87
N LEU A 777 15.36 2.34 25.67
CA LEU A 777 14.44 1.22 25.50
C LEU A 777 13.04 1.76 25.18
N THR A 778 12.42 1.22 24.15
CA THR A 778 11.03 1.53 23.79
C THR A 778 10.24 0.24 23.73
N VAL A 779 9.05 0.22 24.32
CA VAL A 779 8.12 -0.91 24.24
C VAL A 779 6.78 -0.41 23.70
N VAL A 780 6.27 -1.13 22.70
CA VAL A 780 5.00 -0.85 22.03
C VAL A 780 4.12 -2.10 22.11
N ALA A 781 2.86 -1.93 22.46
CA ALA A 781 1.84 -2.97 22.35
C ALA A 781 0.62 -2.41 21.61
N LEU A 782 0.22 -3.07 20.51
CA LEU A 782 -0.97 -2.76 19.74
C LEU A 782 -1.97 -3.91 19.92
N THR A 783 -3.17 -3.66 20.42
CA THR A 783 -4.17 -4.70 20.71
C THR A 783 -5.49 -4.39 20.02
N ASN A 784 -6.24 -5.43 19.65
CA ASN A 784 -7.54 -5.30 18.98
C ASN A 784 -8.72 -5.58 19.92
N LEU A 785 -8.66 -5.09 21.15
CA LEU A 785 -9.78 -5.08 22.08
C LEU A 785 -10.00 -3.67 22.65
N ASP A 786 -11.26 -3.33 22.92
CA ASP A 786 -11.67 -2.04 23.47
C ASP A 786 -11.02 -1.70 24.83
N SER A 787 -10.91 -0.40 25.10
CA SER A 787 -10.19 0.12 26.27
C SER A 787 -10.90 -0.11 27.61
N GLY A 788 -12.16 -0.56 27.59
CA GLY A 788 -12.84 -1.00 28.81
C GLY A 788 -12.29 -2.34 29.34
N HIS A 789 -11.60 -3.10 28.49
CA HIS A 789 -11.16 -4.46 28.80
C HIS A 789 -9.67 -4.71 28.54
N ALA A 790 -9.05 -3.98 27.59
CA ALA A 790 -7.64 -4.08 27.27
C ALA A 790 -6.79 -2.99 27.96
N ASN A 791 -5.66 -3.40 28.54
CA ASN A 791 -4.65 -2.57 29.18
C ASN A 791 -3.25 -2.90 28.63
N PRO A 792 -2.90 -2.37 27.44
CA PRO A 792 -1.58 -2.53 26.85
C PRO A 792 -0.47 -1.81 27.65
N LYS A 793 -0.78 -0.87 28.54
CA LYS A 793 0.21 -0.28 29.46
C LYS A 793 0.80 -1.34 30.40
N LYS A 794 -0.02 -2.27 30.89
CA LYS A 794 0.44 -3.39 31.72
C LYS A 794 1.37 -4.35 30.94
N ILE A 795 1.08 -4.57 29.66
CA ILE A 795 1.94 -5.35 28.77
C ILE A 795 3.28 -4.63 28.57
N THR A 796 3.27 -3.37 28.18
CA THR A 796 4.50 -2.61 27.88
C THR A 796 5.39 -2.43 29.11
N SER A 797 4.83 -2.08 30.27
CA SER A 797 5.58 -1.93 31.53
C SER A 797 6.13 -3.27 32.05
N GLY A 798 5.35 -4.35 31.98
CA GLY A 798 5.83 -5.68 32.38
C GLY A 798 6.95 -6.20 31.48
N VAL A 799 6.84 -6.01 30.17
CA VAL A 799 7.92 -6.34 29.22
C VAL A 799 9.15 -5.48 29.47
N ALA A 800 8.99 -4.18 29.71
CA ALA A 800 10.12 -3.30 30.06
C ALA A 800 10.84 -3.78 31.34
N ALA A 801 10.08 -4.19 32.37
CA ALA A 801 10.64 -4.74 33.61
C ALA A 801 11.36 -6.09 33.42
N ILE A 802 10.97 -6.90 32.43
CA ILE A 802 11.70 -8.13 32.07
C ILE A 802 13.05 -7.78 31.45
N TYR A 803 13.10 -6.77 30.57
CA TYR A 803 14.33 -6.30 29.91
C TYR A 803 15.25 -5.50 30.83
N ASN A 804 14.68 -4.73 31.75
CA ASN A 804 15.40 -4.01 32.80
C ASN A 804 14.57 -4.01 34.10
N PRO A 805 14.93 -4.83 35.11
CA PRO A 805 14.23 -4.90 36.39
C PRO A 805 14.16 -3.56 37.15
N ALA A 806 15.04 -2.59 36.87
CA ALA A 806 14.96 -1.25 37.46
C ALA A 806 13.71 -0.48 36.99
N LEU A 807 13.13 -0.86 35.85
CA LEU A 807 11.89 -0.30 35.30
C LEU A 807 10.63 -0.93 35.88
N LYS A 808 10.76 -1.90 36.80
CA LYS A 808 9.61 -2.43 37.53
C LYS A 808 9.06 -1.33 38.43
N ALA A 809 7.83 -0.89 38.15
CA ALA A 809 7.14 0.07 38.98
C ALA A 809 7.13 -0.40 40.45
N PRO A 810 7.41 0.49 41.42
CA PRO A 810 7.37 0.14 42.82
C PRO A 810 5.94 -0.26 43.19
N GLU A 811 5.80 -1.37 43.92
CA GLU A 811 4.50 -1.79 44.44
C GLU A 811 3.99 -0.72 45.42
N GLU A 812 2.85 -0.09 45.10
CA GLU A 812 2.20 0.83 46.04
C GLU A 812 1.84 0.04 47.30
N LYS A 813 2.36 0.47 48.44
CA LYS A 813 2.05 -0.15 49.73
C LYS A 813 0.85 0.56 50.35
N PRO A 814 -0.09 -0.18 50.95
CA PRO A 814 -1.16 0.47 51.69
C PRO A 814 -0.60 1.29 52.86
N ILE A 815 -1.22 2.44 53.09
CA ILE A 815 -0.95 3.27 54.26
C ILE A 815 -1.68 2.68 55.48
N ALA A 816 -1.23 3.06 56.68
CA ALA A 816 -1.94 2.68 57.89
C ALA A 816 -3.36 3.29 57.89
N ASP A 817 -4.37 2.43 57.96
CA ASP A 817 -5.77 2.84 58.06
C ASP A 817 -6.07 3.33 59.48
N LYS A 818 -6.13 4.65 59.62
CA LYS A 818 -6.43 5.34 60.89
C LYS A 818 -7.94 5.56 61.08
N GLU A 819 -8.76 5.27 60.08
CA GLU A 819 -10.20 5.49 60.09
C GLU A 819 -10.95 4.23 59.58
N PRO A 820 -10.77 3.06 60.22
CA PRO A 820 -11.32 1.78 59.72
C PRO A 820 -12.85 1.78 59.61
N GLN A 821 -13.53 2.64 60.36
CA GLN A 821 -14.97 2.88 60.21
C GLN A 821 -15.34 3.43 58.82
N VAL A 822 -14.48 4.22 58.18
CA VAL A 822 -14.69 4.74 56.82
C VAL A 822 -14.47 3.62 55.81
N THR A 823 -13.42 2.82 55.97
CA THR A 823 -13.15 1.66 55.13
C THR A 823 -14.30 0.65 55.17
N GLN A 824 -14.88 0.41 56.35
CA GLN A 824 -16.09 -0.41 56.49
C GLN A 824 -17.29 0.22 55.78
N MET A 825 -17.50 1.52 55.91
CA MET A 825 -18.57 2.24 55.18
C MET A 825 -18.38 2.14 53.66
N VAL A 826 -17.16 2.24 53.14
CA VAL A 826 -16.87 2.05 51.70
C VAL A 826 -17.22 0.64 51.26
N ARG A 827 -16.81 -0.38 52.04
CA ARG A 827 -17.14 -1.78 51.76
C ARG A 827 -18.66 -2.02 51.71
N GLU A 828 -19.40 -1.45 52.67
CA GLU A 828 -20.86 -1.53 52.71
C GLU A 828 -21.51 -0.78 51.55
N LEU A 829 -20.98 0.38 51.17
CA LEU A 829 -21.45 1.13 50.01
C LEU A 829 -21.26 0.34 48.71
N LEU A 830 -20.08 -0.25 48.48
CA LEU A 830 -19.82 -1.08 47.31
C LEU A 830 -20.78 -2.27 47.24
N ARG A 831 -21.04 -2.91 48.39
CA ARG A 831 -22.03 -3.98 48.49
C ARG A 831 -23.45 -3.49 48.19
N ALA A 832 -23.86 -2.37 48.76
CA ALA A 832 -25.17 -1.79 48.53
C ALA A 832 -25.38 -1.41 47.07
N ILE A 833 -24.36 -0.86 46.40
CA ILE A 833 -24.42 -0.58 44.96
C ILE A 833 -24.56 -1.88 44.16
N ALA A 834 -23.74 -2.91 44.45
CA ALA A 834 -23.80 -4.20 43.77
C ALA A 834 -25.16 -4.92 43.95
N ASP A 835 -25.79 -4.74 45.11
CA ASP A 835 -27.11 -5.28 45.43
C ASP A 835 -28.27 -4.38 44.96
N GLU A 836 -27.98 -3.26 44.28
CA GLU A 836 -28.95 -2.25 43.81
C GLU A 836 -29.80 -1.64 44.95
N LYS A 837 -29.17 -1.45 46.13
CA LYS A 837 -29.77 -0.92 47.38
C LYS A 837 -29.08 0.35 47.90
N ALA A 838 -28.23 0.99 47.10
CA ALA A 838 -27.63 2.28 47.48
C ALA A 838 -28.69 3.38 47.43
N GLU A 839 -28.81 4.15 48.52
CA GLU A 839 -29.85 5.16 48.67
C GLU A 839 -29.33 6.54 48.23
N PRO A 840 -30.08 7.34 47.43
CA PRO A 840 -29.62 8.64 46.94
C PRO A 840 -29.14 9.60 48.04
N GLU A 841 -29.76 9.55 49.23
CA GLU A 841 -29.46 10.43 50.37
C GLU A 841 -28.04 10.27 50.92
N GLN A 842 -27.37 9.14 50.60
CA GLN A 842 -25.98 8.88 50.96
C GLN A 842 -25.00 9.71 50.12
N PHE A 843 -25.45 10.32 49.02
CA PHE A 843 -24.65 11.08 48.07
C PHE A 843 -24.99 12.59 48.13
N THR A 844 -24.04 13.43 47.71
CA THR A 844 -24.29 14.86 47.51
C THR A 844 -25.27 15.08 46.34
N GLU A 845 -26.01 16.21 46.33
CA GLU A 845 -26.98 16.50 45.26
C GLU A 845 -26.35 16.50 43.86
N GLU A 846 -25.10 16.91 43.74
CA GLU A 846 -24.35 16.91 42.49
C GLU A 846 -24.11 15.49 41.98
N LEU A 847 -23.64 14.60 42.87
CA LEU A 847 -23.38 13.21 42.52
C LEU A 847 -24.68 12.41 42.33
N GLN A 848 -25.76 12.77 43.04
CA GLN A 848 -27.09 12.20 42.81
C GLN A 848 -27.56 12.42 41.37
N LYS A 849 -27.46 13.66 40.86
CA LYS A 849 -27.84 13.98 39.47
C LYS A 849 -27.04 13.19 38.43
N LYS A 850 -25.82 12.78 38.78
CA LYS A 850 -24.92 12.01 37.91
C LYS A 850 -25.19 10.51 37.99
N LEU A 851 -25.47 9.97 39.17
CA LEU A 851 -25.55 8.53 39.39
C LEU A 851 -26.98 7.97 39.38
N PHE A 852 -28.00 8.75 39.75
CA PHE A 852 -29.35 8.22 39.94
C PHE A 852 -30.35 8.72 38.89
N PRO A 853 -31.25 7.84 38.40
CA PRO A 853 -31.25 6.38 38.56
C PRO A 853 -30.31 5.67 37.56
N ASP A 854 -29.95 6.32 36.46
CA ASP A 854 -29.39 5.66 35.27
C ASP A 854 -27.96 5.13 35.51
N GLY A 855 -27.09 5.90 36.18
CA GLY A 855 -25.72 5.46 36.48
C GLY A 855 -25.66 4.25 37.42
N MET A 856 -26.57 4.16 38.39
CA MET A 856 -26.65 3.02 39.32
C MET A 856 -27.14 1.74 38.64
N LYS A 857 -28.00 1.84 37.61
CA LYS A 857 -28.43 0.69 36.82
C LYS A 857 -27.32 0.07 35.98
N GLU A 858 -26.26 0.83 35.68
CA GLU A 858 -25.06 0.32 35.03
C GLU A 858 -24.04 -0.18 36.05
N LEU A 859 -23.80 0.59 37.11
CA LEU A 859 -22.76 0.33 38.10
C LEU A 859 -23.07 -0.90 38.99
N GLY A 860 -24.33 -1.10 39.38
CA GLY A 860 -24.73 -2.21 40.25
C GLY A 860 -24.44 -3.58 39.63
N PRO A 861 -24.99 -3.90 38.44
CA PRO A 861 -24.71 -5.15 37.75
C PRO A 861 -23.21 -5.38 37.48
N ALA A 862 -22.46 -4.32 37.16
CA ALA A 862 -21.01 -4.41 36.93
C ALA A 862 -20.25 -4.82 38.21
N LEU A 863 -20.51 -4.16 39.34
CA LEU A 863 -19.89 -4.54 40.62
C LEU A 863 -20.29 -5.94 41.07
N LYS A 864 -21.53 -6.36 40.78
CA LYS A 864 -22.03 -7.70 41.09
C LYS A 864 -21.30 -8.79 40.31
N GLU A 865 -20.93 -8.53 39.06
CA GLU A 865 -20.14 -9.46 38.23
C GLU A 865 -18.73 -9.70 38.80
N PHE A 866 -18.15 -8.69 39.47
CA PHE A 866 -16.85 -8.83 40.12
C PHE A 866 -16.88 -9.69 41.39
N GLY A 867 -18.06 -9.85 42.01
CA GLY A 867 -18.25 -10.61 43.24
C GLY A 867 -18.01 -9.80 44.52
N GLU A 868 -17.94 -10.45 45.68
CA GLU A 868 -17.72 -9.76 46.95
C GLU A 868 -16.27 -9.26 47.08
N VAL A 869 -16.09 -8.04 47.60
CA VAL A 869 -14.76 -7.46 47.91
C VAL A 869 -14.04 -8.35 48.93
N LYS A 870 -12.94 -8.99 48.54
CA LYS A 870 -12.07 -9.80 49.42
C LYS A 870 -11.27 -8.92 50.37
N SER A 871 -10.60 -7.89 49.85
CA SER A 871 -9.84 -6.91 50.64
C SER A 871 -10.08 -5.49 50.14
N LEU A 872 -9.96 -4.53 51.05
CA LEU A 872 -10.02 -3.11 50.77
C LEU A 872 -8.84 -2.47 51.50
N GLU A 873 -7.76 -2.20 50.77
CA GLU A 873 -6.52 -1.67 51.34
C GLU A 873 -6.45 -0.17 51.09
N LEU A 874 -6.26 0.64 52.14
CA LEU A 874 -6.18 2.09 52.00
C LEU A 874 -4.82 2.47 51.38
N MET A 875 -4.84 3.09 50.21
CA MET A 875 -3.64 3.48 49.45
C MET A 875 -3.29 4.94 49.67
N GLU A 876 -4.30 5.81 49.78
CA GLU A 876 -4.10 7.24 49.93
C GLU A 876 -5.23 7.87 50.75
N ARG A 877 -4.89 8.90 51.53
CA ARG A 877 -5.84 9.75 52.24
C ARG A 877 -5.39 11.20 52.12
N THR A 878 -6.25 12.05 51.55
CA THR A 878 -6.04 13.49 51.44
C THR A 878 -7.22 14.26 52.06
N GLU A 879 -6.96 15.50 52.45
CA GLU A 879 -7.94 16.37 53.07
C GLU A 879 -7.82 17.74 52.40
N GLU A 880 -8.84 18.11 51.63
CA GLU A 880 -8.87 19.34 50.83
C GLU A 880 -10.13 20.13 51.18
N GLY A 881 -9.95 21.24 51.90
CA GLY A 881 -11.07 22.08 52.37
C GLY A 881 -12.00 21.33 53.35
N GLU A 882 -13.25 21.14 52.95
CA GLU A 882 -14.26 20.43 53.75
C GLU A 882 -14.48 18.97 53.34
N GLN A 883 -13.71 18.47 52.36
CA GLN A 883 -13.80 17.12 51.82
C GLN A 883 -12.57 16.29 52.21
N ARG A 884 -12.81 15.02 52.58
CA ARG A 884 -11.78 14.01 52.80
C ARG A 884 -11.85 12.97 51.69
N ASP A 885 -10.77 12.80 50.96
CA ASP A 885 -10.67 11.83 49.87
C ASP A 885 -9.84 10.62 50.30
N TYR A 886 -10.32 9.44 49.91
CA TYR A 886 -9.73 8.15 50.20
C TYR A 886 -9.56 7.40 48.88
N ARG A 887 -8.41 6.78 48.67
CA ARG A 887 -8.14 5.90 47.54
C ARG A 887 -7.85 4.50 48.08
N TYR A 888 -8.63 3.51 47.67
CA TYR A 888 -8.52 2.13 48.11
C TYR A 888 -8.12 1.20 46.96
N ARG A 889 -7.28 0.20 47.24
CA ARG A 889 -7.13 -0.99 46.40
C ARG A 889 -8.18 -2.01 46.84
N ALA A 890 -9.15 -2.27 45.98
CA ALA A 890 -10.20 -3.25 46.21
C ALA A 890 -9.89 -4.53 45.43
N THR A 891 -9.67 -5.63 46.14
CA THR A 891 -9.47 -6.96 45.54
C THR A 891 -10.78 -7.72 45.54
N PHE A 892 -11.17 -8.20 44.36
CA PHE A 892 -12.32 -9.05 44.10
C PHE A 892 -11.85 -10.47 43.74
N PRO A 893 -12.74 -11.48 43.63
CA PRO A 893 -12.40 -12.83 43.18
C PRO A 893 -11.51 -12.91 41.93
N GLU A 894 -11.85 -12.18 40.88
CA GLU A 894 -11.24 -12.29 39.55
C GLU A 894 -10.44 -11.04 39.13
N MET A 895 -10.43 -9.99 39.95
CA MET A 895 -9.73 -8.74 39.62
C MET A 895 -9.36 -7.90 40.83
N THR A 896 -8.51 -6.90 40.63
CA THR A 896 -8.24 -5.82 41.59
C THR A 896 -8.43 -4.47 40.88
N MET A 897 -8.95 -3.48 41.60
CA MET A 897 -9.18 -2.13 41.07
C MET A 897 -8.99 -1.07 42.15
N MET A 898 -8.82 0.18 41.73
CA MET A 898 -8.77 1.33 42.62
C MET A 898 -10.16 1.94 42.76
N VAL A 899 -10.55 2.21 44.01
CA VAL A 899 -11.81 2.86 44.38
C VAL A 899 -11.49 4.17 45.10
N SER A 900 -11.83 5.29 44.49
CA SER A 900 -11.65 6.62 45.08
C SER A 900 -12.99 7.13 45.61
N ILE A 901 -13.04 7.48 46.90
CA ILE A 901 -14.22 8.04 47.57
C ILE A 901 -13.88 9.36 48.24
N GLY A 902 -14.71 10.37 47.98
CA GLY A 902 -14.68 11.65 48.67
C GLY A 902 -15.86 11.82 49.60
N LEU A 903 -15.60 12.23 50.85
CA LEU A 903 -16.60 12.41 51.89
C LEU A 903 -16.63 13.86 52.38
N THR A 904 -17.84 14.41 52.45
CA THR A 904 -18.11 15.69 53.12
C THR A 904 -18.04 15.57 54.65
N LYS A 905 -18.07 16.69 55.37
CA LYS A 905 -18.14 16.71 56.85
C LYS A 905 -19.33 15.94 57.42
N ASP A 906 -20.49 15.96 56.75
CA ASP A 906 -21.70 15.22 57.10
C ASP A 906 -21.70 13.76 56.59
N LYS A 907 -20.55 13.27 56.10
CA LYS A 907 -20.31 11.90 55.61
C LYS A 907 -21.13 11.51 54.36
N LYS A 908 -21.55 12.48 53.55
CA LYS A 908 -22.11 12.21 52.22
C LYS A 908 -21.00 11.95 51.23
N VAL A 909 -21.26 11.05 50.28
CA VAL A 909 -20.36 10.73 49.18
C VAL A 909 -20.41 11.87 48.16
N ALA A 910 -19.33 12.63 48.09
CA ALA A 910 -19.13 13.71 47.12
C ALA A 910 -18.42 13.23 45.85
N LYS A 911 -17.61 12.17 45.97
CA LYS A 911 -16.86 11.57 44.86
C LYS A 911 -16.93 10.05 44.96
N LEU A 912 -17.16 9.38 43.84
CA LEU A 912 -17.08 7.93 43.70
C LEU A 912 -16.53 7.62 42.31
N GLU A 913 -15.31 7.10 42.24
CA GLU A 913 -14.61 6.81 41.00
C GLU A 913 -13.93 5.44 41.08
N PHE A 914 -13.96 4.71 39.97
CA PHE A 914 -13.31 3.41 39.80
C PHE A 914 -12.26 3.53 38.71
N SER A 915 -11.07 3.01 38.94
CA SER A 915 -10.03 2.91 37.92
C SER A 915 -9.32 1.56 38.01
N ALA A 916 -8.72 1.11 36.91
CA ALA A 916 -7.85 -0.06 36.95
C ALA A 916 -6.70 0.18 37.93
N GLU A 917 -6.22 -0.90 38.57
CA GLU A 917 -4.98 -0.90 39.35
C GLU A 917 -3.74 -0.77 38.45
#